data_AF-A0A351YVJ6-F1
#
_entry.id   AF-A0A351YVJ6-F1
#
_cell.length_a   1.000
_cell.length_b   1.000
_cell.length_c   1.000
_cell.angle_alpha   90.00
_cell.angle_beta   90.00
_cell.angle_gamma   90.00
#
_symmetry.space_group_name_H-M   'P 1'
#
loop_
_entity.id
_entity.type
_entity.pdbx_description
1 polymer ?
#
loop_
_entity_poly.entity_id
_entity_poly.type
_entity_poly.pdbx_seq_one_letter_code
_entity_poly.pdbx_strand_id
1 'polypeptide(L)'
;MKKLLVFIDLLLVLALSLLIASCGGGGGGGGSDEAESSPAPAAPALSSNAEIVSFIFARANNPAIANANGIGGDLSGNSATEGNVATVTVTYPFNSLTEENLKTLKPTILVSEGARISPASGVAQDFTNPVDYTVTAQDGSTKVWTVSVTERSASERSITYNLNGGEMKVTPPNVYNVEVGATLPSGGNLVKDNYYFTGWTNLATTEDISSWGAYGQTEDIRVKANWSPAPCVKDRNIYANGMNVTVKKNSNKTMVYFRGANGNEIALSSINAANEYQDLTGYTLYAGGLVGIDNGVTATDCTITMESGSLSNIYGYNGNGTNLSGRENVIIHLKGGIVTNDVVGFVNGASGKPENMAVKVSGNPTVGDKTDNGIWLNSFSSPVVTLTGSISSANVEAITIIAAGETQNGTHIAESAGSDYADAGKFKLLKSTPSQGSLTVGKSGSYVVVFGNVELPAVADWQGTDTFKLGSDNILQGGTYFSVFVDGGYFTVHSTTLAGAEFDMAIPYSTEGKVTYIDGSGLSTEGQYQYIQFKSTSGEISSTVADAYLAGIVFHGTSVKVSVNLQTVPFDEIQSSGVTYFNGSFYKVVTFPGNDKSWDTAYAAAKASTFNGLHGYLMTITSHVENKFIYDRVYAKNPNITPDAATGWIGATRGINKSGNYDASTWSFASSMADGSGNERAGWYWACGPEAGQQFYNTRTASSTGRVSGMYSSWNNPYDIPENGISGVSAGAEPNNSGKDKEYCAQYVGTYVWNDLSHSKSGAAGTYIPGSYIIEYSVYKNAYNEEKATSTALADSKTYTHP
;
A
#
# COMPACT_ATOMS: atom_id res chain seq x y z
N MET A 1 -13.88 33.54 45.65
CA MET A 1 -14.72 34.24 46.66
C MET A 1 -15.88 34.91 45.94
N LYS A 2 -17.06 35.04 46.59
CA LYS A 2 -18.32 35.78 46.22
C LYS A 2 -18.49 36.26 44.75
N LYS A 3 -19.50 35.80 43.99
CA LYS A 3 -20.95 36.18 44.03
C LYS A 3 -21.19 37.69 43.76
N LEU A 4 -22.24 38.19 43.08
CA LEU A 4 -23.37 37.65 42.25
C LEU A 4 -24.34 38.84 41.93
N LEU A 5 -25.13 38.81 40.82
CA LEU A 5 -26.30 39.69 40.52
C LEU A 5 -26.01 41.21 40.25
N VAL A 6 -26.82 42.07 39.56
CA VAL A 6 -27.84 41.94 38.47
C VAL A 6 -28.26 43.33 37.89
N PHE A 7 -28.85 43.34 36.69
CA PHE A 7 -29.60 44.37 35.90
C PHE A 7 -29.96 45.80 36.43
N ILE A 8 -30.02 46.73 35.44
CA ILE A 8 -31.12 47.69 35.08
C ILE A 8 -31.03 49.22 35.39
N ASP A 9 -31.61 49.98 34.45
CA ASP A 9 -31.86 51.43 34.29
C ASP A 9 -30.64 52.38 34.21
N LEU A 10 -30.42 53.23 33.19
CA LEU A 10 -31.30 53.94 32.24
C LEU A 10 -32.26 54.96 32.88
N LEU A 11 -31.77 56.18 33.17
CA LEU A 11 -32.36 57.48 32.77
C LEU A 11 -31.67 58.64 33.49
N LEU A 12 -31.12 59.61 32.75
CA LEU A 12 -31.52 61.03 32.74
C LEU A 12 -30.45 61.93 32.11
N VAL A 13 -30.84 62.56 31.01
CA VAL A 13 -30.18 63.76 30.46
C VAL A 13 -30.70 64.96 31.24
N LEU A 14 -29.84 65.83 31.78
CA LEU A 14 -29.96 67.30 31.63
C LEU A 14 -28.76 68.10 32.19
N ALA A 15 -28.59 69.30 31.62
CA ALA A 15 -27.82 70.46 32.10
C ALA A 15 -26.29 70.27 32.27
N LEU A 16 -25.45 70.80 31.37
CA LEU A 16 -25.19 72.23 31.09
C LEU A 16 -24.51 72.96 32.27
N SER A 17 -23.19 73.15 32.20
CA SER A 17 -22.57 74.49 32.17
C SER A 17 -21.03 74.46 32.18
N LEU A 18 -20.48 75.59 31.76
CA LEU A 18 -19.08 76.01 31.59
C LEU A 18 -18.12 75.63 32.73
N LEU A 19 -16.84 75.42 32.40
CA LEU A 19 -15.74 76.39 32.66
C LEU A 19 -14.47 75.96 31.87
N ILE A 20 -13.98 76.76 30.92
CA ILE A 20 -12.89 77.77 31.04
C ILE A 20 -11.45 77.21 31.01
N ALA A 21 -10.77 77.54 29.89
CA ALA A 21 -9.36 77.87 29.67
C ALA A 21 -8.20 77.00 30.24
N SER A 22 -7.22 76.72 29.35
CA SER A 22 -5.83 77.15 29.60
C SER A 22 -4.97 77.23 28.31
N CYS A 23 -4.54 78.46 28.00
CA CYS A 23 -3.26 78.93 27.41
C CYS A 23 -2.52 78.24 26.23
N GLY A 24 -1.97 79.11 25.36
CA GLY A 24 -0.92 78.86 24.36
C GLY A 24 -1.45 78.93 22.92
N GLY A 25 -1.25 79.98 22.10
CA GLY A 25 -0.17 80.97 22.02
C GLY A 25 0.77 80.58 20.85
N GLY A 26 1.11 81.43 19.87
CA GLY A 26 0.70 82.81 19.57
C GLY A 26 1.38 83.31 18.28
N GLY A 27 1.06 84.54 17.84
CA GLY A 27 1.58 85.15 16.60
C GLY A 27 0.86 84.68 15.32
N GLY A 28 0.71 85.49 14.27
CA GLY A 28 1.12 86.88 14.07
C GLY A 28 1.40 87.15 12.60
N GLY A 29 0.64 88.04 11.95
CA GLY A 29 0.79 88.38 10.53
C GLY A 29 -0.57 88.76 9.92
N GLY A 30 -0.64 89.93 9.27
CA GLY A 30 -1.88 90.48 8.72
C GLY A 30 -1.96 90.37 7.19
N GLY A 31 -3.11 90.74 6.65
CA GLY A 31 -3.42 90.77 5.22
C GLY A 31 -4.91 91.04 5.03
N SER A 32 -5.25 91.89 4.07
CA SER A 32 -6.60 92.35 3.74
C SER A 32 -7.55 91.21 3.31
N ASP A 33 -8.85 91.38 3.55
CA ASP A 33 -9.85 91.68 2.49
C ASP A 33 -11.26 91.83 3.09
N GLU A 34 -12.15 92.54 2.38
CA GLU A 34 -13.57 92.68 2.74
C GLU A 34 -14.38 91.46 2.28
N ALA A 35 -15.25 90.88 3.13
CA ALA A 35 -16.54 90.30 2.72
C ALA A 35 -17.42 89.86 3.92
N GLU A 36 -18.66 90.34 3.90
CA GLU A 36 -19.94 89.74 4.32
C GLU A 36 -20.10 88.88 5.60
N SER A 37 -21.22 89.14 6.30
CA SER A 37 -21.72 88.37 7.43
C SER A 37 -22.18 86.97 7.04
N SER A 38 -21.63 85.94 7.69
CA SER A 38 -22.19 84.57 7.60
C SER A 38 -23.61 84.51 8.19
N PRO A 39 -24.59 83.88 7.50
CA PRO A 39 -25.88 83.56 8.08
C PRO A 39 -25.74 82.41 9.10
N ALA A 40 -26.67 82.34 10.06
CA ALA A 40 -26.74 81.22 11.00
C ALA A 40 -27.00 79.89 10.26
N PRO A 41 -26.49 78.75 10.78
CA PRO A 41 -26.79 77.45 10.19
C PRO A 41 -28.29 77.18 10.23
N ALA A 42 -28.86 76.81 9.09
CA ALA A 42 -30.26 76.40 9.00
C ALA A 42 -30.49 75.18 9.92
N ALA A 43 -31.67 75.15 10.57
CA ALA A 43 -32.07 73.98 11.35
C ALA A 43 -32.06 72.73 10.46
N PRO A 44 -31.64 71.55 10.98
CA PRO A 44 -31.63 70.32 10.19
C PRO A 44 -33.03 70.03 9.66
N ALA A 45 -33.12 69.71 8.37
CA ALA A 45 -34.39 69.35 7.74
C ALA A 45 -34.96 68.10 8.44
N LEU A 46 -36.23 68.19 8.84
CA LEU A 46 -36.94 67.08 9.47
C LEU A 46 -37.09 65.93 8.45
N SER A 47 -36.91 64.69 8.88
CA SER A 47 -37.01 63.53 7.99
C SER A 47 -38.45 63.24 7.58
N SER A 48 -38.65 62.90 6.30
CA SER A 48 -39.91 62.38 5.73
C SER A 48 -40.01 60.83 5.79
N ASN A 49 -39.06 60.16 6.44
CA ASN A 49 -39.06 58.70 6.55
C ASN A 49 -40.19 58.22 7.49
N ALA A 50 -41.13 57.45 6.94
CA ALA A 50 -42.29 56.90 7.64
C ALA A 50 -42.32 55.36 7.58
N GLU A 51 -41.17 54.71 7.77
CA GLU A 51 -41.02 53.27 7.59
C GLU A 51 -41.22 52.49 8.91
N ILE A 52 -41.79 51.28 8.82
CA ILE A 52 -41.69 50.27 9.89
C ILE A 52 -40.36 49.54 9.71
N VAL A 53 -39.49 49.62 10.72
CA VAL A 53 -38.14 49.04 10.74
C VAL A 53 -38.16 47.61 11.26
N SER A 54 -39.03 47.31 12.23
CA SER A 54 -39.29 45.93 12.69
C SER A 54 -40.67 45.79 13.31
N PHE A 55 -41.29 44.62 13.15
CA PHE A 55 -42.58 44.29 13.73
C PHE A 55 -42.53 42.87 14.32
N ILE A 56 -42.63 42.73 15.64
CA ILE A 56 -42.38 41.46 16.34
C ILE A 56 -43.42 41.20 17.42
N PHE A 57 -44.09 40.05 17.41
CA PHE A 57 -44.84 39.56 18.57
C PHE A 57 -43.92 38.74 19.49
N ALA A 58 -43.29 39.44 20.46
CA ALA A 58 -42.44 38.80 21.44
C ALA A 58 -43.24 37.88 22.37
N ARG A 59 -42.80 36.62 22.56
CA ARG A 59 -43.45 35.62 23.42
C ARG A 59 -43.65 36.11 24.85
N ALA A 60 -42.67 36.83 25.39
CA ALA A 60 -42.72 37.40 26.73
C ALA A 60 -43.94 38.33 26.95
N ASN A 61 -44.40 39.00 25.88
CA ASN A 61 -45.54 39.92 25.90
C ASN A 61 -46.85 39.30 25.40
N ASN A 62 -46.78 38.07 24.84
CA ASN A 62 -47.87 37.39 24.16
C ASN A 62 -48.03 35.93 24.67
N PRO A 63 -48.71 35.71 25.81
CA PRO A 63 -48.86 34.38 26.41
C PRO A 63 -49.49 33.34 25.47
N ALA A 64 -50.38 33.75 24.57
CA ALA A 64 -50.96 32.87 23.56
C ALA A 64 -49.89 32.27 22.63
N ILE A 65 -48.95 33.10 22.14
CA ILE A 65 -47.81 32.66 21.34
C ILE A 65 -46.82 31.85 22.19
N ALA A 66 -46.62 32.24 23.46
CA ALA A 66 -45.74 31.52 24.37
C ALA A 66 -46.19 30.10 24.68
N ASN A 67 -47.51 29.85 24.70
CA ASN A 67 -48.13 28.56 25.03
C ASN A 67 -48.62 27.78 23.80
N ALA A 68 -48.48 28.33 22.58
CA ALA A 68 -48.90 27.70 21.34
C ALA A 68 -48.03 26.50 20.97
N ASN A 69 -48.67 25.36 20.65
CA ASN A 69 -47.99 24.21 20.10
C ASN A 69 -47.44 24.55 18.71
N GLY A 70 -46.21 24.11 18.41
CA GLY A 70 -45.52 24.41 17.15
C GLY A 70 -44.78 25.76 17.11
N ILE A 71 -45.05 26.72 18.01
CA ILE A 71 -44.35 28.01 17.99
C ILE A 71 -43.04 27.94 18.80
N GLY A 72 -41.92 27.90 18.06
CA GLY A 72 -40.57 27.77 18.63
C GLY A 72 -39.93 29.05 19.16
N GLY A 73 -40.35 30.23 18.67
CA GLY A 73 -39.73 31.52 18.99
C GLY A 73 -40.72 32.68 18.83
N ASP A 74 -40.23 33.92 18.80
CA ASP A 74 -41.06 35.09 18.53
C ASP A 74 -41.57 35.09 17.08
N LEU A 75 -42.75 35.65 16.83
CA LEU A 75 -43.28 35.81 15.47
C LEU A 75 -42.87 37.18 14.91
N SER A 76 -42.05 37.18 13.87
CA SER A 76 -41.58 38.40 13.20
C SER A 76 -42.32 38.63 11.89
N GLY A 77 -42.61 39.90 11.59
CA GLY A 77 -43.20 40.32 10.34
C GLY A 77 -42.16 40.54 9.24
N ASN A 78 -42.45 40.04 8.05
CA ASN A 78 -41.71 40.37 6.84
C ASN A 78 -42.29 41.66 6.23
N SER A 79 -41.47 42.70 6.09
CA SER A 79 -41.85 43.92 5.39
C SER A 79 -41.80 43.71 3.87
N ALA A 80 -42.84 44.10 3.16
CA ALA A 80 -42.89 44.10 1.71
C ALA A 80 -43.33 45.47 1.18
N THR A 81 -42.68 45.93 0.11
CA THR A 81 -43.08 47.09 -0.69
C THR A 81 -43.29 46.65 -2.13
N GLU A 82 -44.39 45.95 -2.36
CA GLU A 82 -44.79 45.48 -3.69
C GLU A 82 -45.76 46.50 -4.30
N GLY A 83 -45.48 46.97 -5.53
CA GLY A 83 -46.33 47.95 -6.22
C GLY A 83 -46.51 49.30 -5.48
N ASN A 84 -45.57 49.71 -4.63
CA ASN A 84 -45.64 50.85 -3.71
C ASN A 84 -46.71 50.74 -2.59
N VAL A 85 -47.30 49.56 -2.36
CA VAL A 85 -48.14 49.31 -1.17
C VAL A 85 -47.23 48.91 -0.01
N ALA A 86 -47.46 49.48 1.17
CA ALA A 86 -46.64 49.22 2.35
C ALA A 86 -47.32 48.18 3.25
N THR A 87 -46.76 46.97 3.33
CA THR A 87 -47.35 45.86 4.09
C THR A 87 -46.34 45.18 5.00
N VAL A 88 -46.86 44.59 6.07
CA VAL A 88 -46.13 43.67 6.94
C VAL A 88 -46.93 42.39 7.05
N THR A 89 -46.33 41.26 6.70
CA THR A 89 -46.97 39.94 6.85
C THR A 89 -46.26 39.15 7.94
N VAL A 90 -46.98 38.78 8.99
CA VAL A 90 -46.52 37.86 10.04
C VAL A 90 -47.18 36.51 9.81
N THR A 91 -46.40 35.42 9.73
CA THR A 91 -46.95 34.08 9.48
C THR A 91 -46.75 33.17 10.69
N TYR A 92 -47.77 32.40 11.07
CA TYR A 92 -47.74 31.43 12.17
C TYR A 92 -48.04 29.99 11.69
N PRO A 93 -47.51 28.94 12.36
CA PRO A 93 -47.72 27.56 11.93
C PRO A 93 -49.20 27.13 11.92
N PHE A 94 -49.55 26.21 11.01
CA PHE A 94 -50.89 25.63 10.92
C PHE A 94 -51.38 25.06 12.26
N ASN A 95 -52.61 25.41 12.64
CA ASN A 95 -53.31 25.00 13.86
C ASN A 95 -52.57 25.34 15.18
N SER A 96 -51.70 26.36 15.18
CA SER A 96 -50.96 26.79 16.38
C SER A 96 -51.63 27.93 17.17
N LEU A 97 -52.44 28.76 16.52
CA LEU A 97 -53.21 29.84 17.15
C LEU A 97 -54.69 29.72 16.78
N THR A 98 -55.56 29.99 17.76
CA THR A 98 -57.00 30.13 17.54
C THR A 98 -57.37 31.57 17.23
N GLU A 99 -58.56 31.81 16.66
CA GLU A 99 -59.09 33.15 16.40
C GLU A 99 -59.05 34.05 17.65
N GLU A 100 -59.37 33.51 18.82
CA GLU A 100 -59.33 34.25 20.10
C GLU A 100 -57.91 34.66 20.52
N ASN A 101 -56.88 33.93 20.06
CA ASN A 101 -55.50 34.33 20.28
C ASN A 101 -55.11 35.54 19.42
N LEU A 102 -55.63 35.64 18.19
CA LEU A 102 -55.34 36.75 17.27
C LEU A 102 -55.92 38.09 17.74
N LYS A 103 -57.00 38.07 18.53
CA LYS A 103 -57.69 39.27 19.07
C LYS A 103 -56.89 40.06 20.11
N THR A 104 -55.82 39.48 20.65
CA THR A 104 -55.13 40.01 21.85
C THR A 104 -53.63 40.24 21.68
N LEU A 105 -53.12 40.12 20.45
CA LEU A 105 -51.68 40.20 20.18
C LEU A 105 -51.14 41.62 20.37
N LYS A 106 -49.99 41.72 21.05
CA LYS A 106 -49.25 42.94 21.35
C LYS A 106 -47.96 42.98 20.53
N PRO A 107 -47.90 43.72 19.41
CA PRO A 107 -46.69 43.85 18.62
C PRO A 107 -45.70 44.82 19.27
N THR A 108 -44.43 44.48 19.19
CA THR A 108 -43.31 45.37 19.46
C THR A 108 -42.85 45.92 18.11
N ILE A 109 -43.06 47.22 17.91
CA ILE A 109 -42.85 47.91 16.64
C ILE A 109 -41.75 48.96 16.80
N LEU A 110 -40.81 48.97 15.86
CA LEU A 110 -39.81 50.01 15.66
C LEU A 110 -40.09 50.73 14.33
N VAL A 111 -39.97 52.05 14.32
CA VAL A 111 -40.16 52.91 13.14
C VAL A 111 -38.92 53.75 12.86
N SER A 112 -38.91 54.46 11.74
CA SER A 112 -37.87 55.44 11.38
C SER A 112 -37.57 56.42 12.53
N GLU A 113 -36.31 56.87 12.61
CA GLU A 113 -35.88 57.82 13.64
C GLU A 113 -36.69 59.12 13.59
N GLY A 114 -37.17 59.59 14.75
CA GLY A 114 -38.03 60.76 14.87
C GLY A 114 -39.48 60.55 14.43
N ALA A 115 -39.85 59.40 13.86
CA ALA A 115 -41.22 59.06 13.51
C ALA A 115 -42.02 58.53 14.72
N ARG A 116 -43.35 58.56 14.61
CA ARG A 116 -44.30 57.97 15.58
C ARG A 116 -45.30 57.07 14.85
N ILE A 117 -45.92 56.13 15.55
CA ILE A 117 -46.87 55.17 14.99
C ILE A 117 -48.20 55.12 15.76
N SER A 118 -49.30 54.93 15.04
CA SER A 118 -50.64 54.71 15.59
C SER A 118 -51.34 53.58 14.83
N PRO A 119 -51.84 52.50 15.46
CA PRO A 119 -51.74 52.18 16.90
C PRO A 119 -50.30 52.14 17.45
N ALA A 120 -50.15 52.43 18.73
CA ALA A 120 -48.83 52.49 19.36
C ALA A 120 -48.24 51.09 19.62
N SER A 121 -46.91 50.99 19.56
CA SER A 121 -46.15 49.79 19.95
C SER A 121 -46.54 49.30 21.35
N GLY A 122 -46.72 47.99 21.52
CA GLY A 122 -47.11 47.33 22.77
C GLY A 122 -48.63 47.32 23.07
N VAL A 123 -49.45 48.05 22.31
CA VAL A 123 -50.92 48.03 22.44
C VAL A 123 -51.48 46.76 21.82
N ALA A 124 -52.41 46.08 22.51
CA ALA A 124 -53.07 44.89 21.95
C ALA A 124 -53.99 45.30 20.78
N GLN A 125 -53.95 44.54 19.68
CA GLN A 125 -54.81 44.73 18.51
C GLN A 125 -55.41 43.40 18.07
N ASP A 126 -56.51 43.48 17.32
CA ASP A 126 -57.21 42.32 16.77
C ASP A 126 -56.73 42.04 15.34
N PHE A 127 -55.99 40.95 15.17
CA PHE A 127 -55.45 40.52 13.89
C PHE A 127 -56.24 39.36 13.25
N THR A 128 -57.50 39.16 13.61
CA THR A 128 -58.42 38.31 12.83
C THR A 128 -58.64 38.86 11.41
N ASN A 129 -58.37 40.14 11.21
CA ASN A 129 -58.36 40.85 9.94
C ASN A 129 -57.08 41.73 9.85
N PRO A 130 -56.68 42.21 8.66
CA PRO A 130 -55.55 43.13 8.54
C PRO A 130 -55.77 44.43 9.33
N VAL A 131 -54.70 44.93 9.98
CA VAL A 131 -54.71 46.12 10.83
C VAL A 131 -53.84 47.20 10.23
N ASP A 132 -54.39 48.38 9.98
CA ASP A 132 -53.65 49.53 9.46
C ASP A 132 -52.92 50.29 10.58
N TYR A 133 -51.62 50.55 10.36
CA TYR A 133 -50.77 51.38 11.19
C TYR A 133 -50.33 52.62 10.43
N THR A 134 -50.66 53.80 10.93
CA THR A 134 -50.16 55.06 10.38
C THR A 134 -48.85 55.43 11.05
N VAL A 135 -47.74 55.38 10.29
CA VAL A 135 -46.47 55.99 10.69
C VAL A 135 -46.51 57.46 10.26
N THR A 136 -46.23 58.38 11.19
CA THR A 136 -46.00 59.80 10.89
C THR A 136 -44.52 60.11 11.05
N ALA A 137 -43.88 60.57 9.98
CA ALA A 137 -42.49 60.98 9.96
C ALA A 137 -42.25 62.25 10.80
N GLN A 138 -40.98 62.62 10.93
CA GLN A 138 -40.55 63.78 11.72
C GLN A 138 -41.02 65.11 11.11
N ASP A 139 -41.12 65.20 9.78
CA ASP A 139 -41.64 66.36 9.04
C ASP A 139 -43.18 66.48 9.07
N GLY A 140 -43.88 65.46 9.59
CA GLY A 140 -45.34 65.39 9.63
C GLY A 140 -46.00 64.65 8.46
N SER A 141 -45.24 64.20 7.46
CA SER A 141 -45.75 63.31 6.41
C SER A 141 -46.15 61.94 6.97
N THR A 142 -47.08 61.25 6.32
CA THR A 142 -47.64 59.97 6.81
C THR A 142 -47.58 58.86 5.77
N LYS A 143 -47.39 57.63 6.26
CA LYS A 143 -47.46 56.38 5.49
C LYS A 143 -48.30 55.37 6.25
N VAL A 144 -49.32 54.82 5.59
CA VAL A 144 -50.17 53.75 6.15
C VAL A 144 -49.54 52.40 5.80
N TRP A 145 -49.44 51.54 6.79
CA TRP A 145 -48.90 50.19 6.71
C TRP A 145 -49.97 49.18 7.09
N THR A 146 -50.37 48.33 6.14
CA THR A 146 -51.33 47.26 6.43
C THR A 146 -50.60 46.04 6.98
N VAL A 147 -50.91 45.65 8.21
CA VAL A 147 -50.30 44.50 8.89
C VAL A 147 -51.26 43.31 8.88
N SER A 148 -50.84 42.20 8.29
CA SER A 148 -51.61 40.95 8.22
C SER A 148 -50.93 39.86 9.04
N VAL A 149 -51.71 39.10 9.82
CA VAL A 149 -51.25 37.90 10.53
C VAL A 149 -51.92 36.69 9.90
N THR A 150 -51.13 35.81 9.29
CA THR A 150 -51.63 34.72 8.44
C THR A 150 -51.21 33.35 8.94
N GLU A 151 -52.14 32.39 8.87
CA GLU A 151 -51.82 30.99 9.10
C GLU A 151 -51.04 30.41 7.92
N ARG A 152 -50.08 29.53 8.21
CA ARG A 152 -49.30 28.80 7.22
C ARG A 152 -50.04 27.59 6.68
N SER A 153 -49.77 27.18 5.44
CA SER A 153 -50.30 25.93 4.89
C SER A 153 -49.87 24.71 5.73
N ALA A 154 -50.76 23.75 5.90
CA ALA A 154 -50.46 22.45 6.52
C ALA A 154 -49.39 21.64 5.74
N SER A 155 -49.16 21.98 4.47
CA SER A 155 -48.12 21.41 3.61
C SER A 155 -46.73 22.06 3.79
N GLU A 156 -46.60 23.13 4.59
CA GLU A 156 -45.33 23.80 4.83
C GLU A 156 -44.81 23.51 6.25
N ARG A 157 -43.50 23.24 6.35
CA ARG A 157 -42.81 22.93 7.62
C ARG A 157 -41.54 23.76 7.76
N SER A 158 -41.07 23.94 9.00
CA SER A 158 -39.82 24.64 9.31
C SER A 158 -38.74 23.71 9.86
N ILE A 159 -37.48 24.05 9.56
CA ILE A 159 -36.31 23.45 10.19
C ILE A 159 -35.53 24.53 10.95
N THR A 160 -35.32 24.29 12.25
CA THR A 160 -34.43 25.09 13.09
C THR A 160 -33.23 24.25 13.50
N TYR A 161 -32.01 24.76 13.33
CA TYR A 161 -30.79 24.07 13.73
C TYR A 161 -29.91 24.95 14.64
N ASN A 162 -29.21 24.32 15.57
CA ASN A 162 -28.19 24.97 16.40
C ASN A 162 -26.80 24.42 16.06
N LEU A 163 -25.89 25.32 15.65
CA LEU A 163 -24.49 25.01 15.33
C LEU A 163 -23.60 24.83 16.57
N ASN A 164 -24.13 25.04 17.79
CA ASN A 164 -23.39 24.93 19.05
C ASN A 164 -22.10 25.79 19.10
N GLY A 165 -22.09 26.90 18.37
CA GLY A 165 -20.99 27.88 18.33
C GLY A 165 -20.01 27.75 17.17
N GLY A 166 -20.29 26.95 16.13
CA GLY A 166 -19.58 27.04 14.84
C GLY A 166 -20.16 28.14 13.94
N GLU A 167 -19.33 28.77 13.11
CA GLU A 167 -19.77 29.81 12.17
C GLU A 167 -20.19 29.22 10.81
N MET A 168 -21.47 29.36 10.46
CA MET A 168 -21.97 29.17 9.10
C MET A 168 -23.07 30.19 8.82
N LYS A 169 -22.93 30.98 7.76
CA LYS A 169 -23.95 31.97 7.38
C LYS A 169 -25.08 31.29 6.60
N VAL A 170 -26.07 30.81 7.34
CA VAL A 170 -27.37 30.37 6.83
C VAL A 170 -28.44 31.14 7.60
N THR A 171 -29.58 31.44 6.99
CA THR A 171 -30.64 32.26 7.60
C THR A 171 -31.78 31.37 8.09
N PRO A 172 -31.79 30.91 9.35
CA PRO A 172 -32.93 30.16 9.90
C PRO A 172 -34.13 31.09 10.23
N PRO A 173 -35.37 30.55 10.27
CA PRO A 173 -35.73 29.18 9.93
C PRO A 173 -35.88 28.99 8.40
N ASN A 174 -35.39 27.86 7.88
CA ASN A 174 -35.68 27.46 6.50
C ASN A 174 -37.05 26.79 6.44
N VAL A 175 -37.88 27.19 5.47
CA VAL A 175 -39.23 26.66 5.24
C VAL A 175 -39.25 25.82 3.97
N TYR A 176 -40.02 24.74 3.97
CA TYR A 176 -40.17 23.85 2.82
C TYR A 176 -41.56 23.23 2.72
N ASN A 177 -41.89 22.77 1.51
CA ASN A 177 -43.10 21.99 1.22
C ASN A 177 -42.85 20.51 1.52
N VAL A 178 -43.79 19.84 2.18
CA VAL A 178 -43.73 18.41 2.54
C VAL A 178 -43.52 17.51 1.31
N GLU A 179 -44.08 17.88 0.16
CA GLU A 179 -43.92 17.13 -1.11
C GLU A 179 -42.52 17.26 -1.75
N VAL A 180 -41.83 18.39 -1.51
CA VAL A 180 -40.53 18.71 -2.12
C VAL A 180 -39.36 18.40 -1.17
N GLY A 181 -39.61 18.39 0.14
CA GLY A 181 -38.63 18.15 1.19
C GLY A 181 -37.70 19.34 1.46
N ALA A 182 -36.86 19.19 2.48
CA ALA A 182 -35.77 20.12 2.79
C ALA A 182 -34.48 19.38 3.11
N THR A 183 -33.37 20.09 2.92
CA THR A 183 -32.02 19.60 3.16
C THR A 183 -31.34 20.47 4.22
N LEU A 184 -30.93 19.83 5.33
CA LEU A 184 -30.12 20.44 6.39
C LEU A 184 -28.71 20.74 5.88
N PRO A 185 -28.06 21.87 6.26
CA PRO A 185 -26.69 22.15 5.83
C PRO A 185 -25.71 21.02 6.15
N SER A 186 -24.66 20.78 5.35
CA SER A 186 -23.72 19.66 5.58
C SER A 186 -22.95 19.71 6.89
N GLY A 187 -22.89 20.90 7.49
CA GLY A 187 -21.80 21.25 8.40
C GLY A 187 -20.41 21.22 7.74
N GLY A 188 -20.29 21.08 6.41
CA GLY A 188 -19.07 21.20 5.61
C GLY A 188 -17.76 20.73 6.26
N ASN A 189 -16.70 21.53 6.08
CA ASN A 189 -15.47 21.44 6.88
C ASN A 189 -15.59 22.30 8.15
N LEU A 190 -16.73 22.31 8.84
CA LEU A 190 -16.86 23.10 10.07
C LEU A 190 -15.98 22.49 11.17
N VAL A 191 -15.19 23.36 11.80
CA VAL A 191 -14.31 23.06 12.92
C VAL A 191 -14.60 24.06 14.04
N LYS A 192 -14.57 23.61 15.29
CA LYS A 192 -14.79 24.42 16.50
C LYS A 192 -13.97 23.87 17.67
N ASP A 193 -13.15 24.69 18.33
CA ASP A 193 -12.45 24.35 19.59
C ASP A 193 -11.68 23.01 19.60
N ASN A 194 -11.07 22.62 18.47
CA ASN A 194 -10.49 21.28 18.23
C ASN A 194 -11.51 20.15 18.11
N TYR A 195 -12.66 20.40 17.49
CA TYR A 195 -13.66 19.42 17.08
C TYR A 195 -14.08 19.68 15.64
N TYR A 196 -14.41 18.65 14.87
CA TYR A 196 -15.00 18.75 13.53
C TYR A 196 -16.46 18.27 13.54
N PHE A 197 -17.25 18.77 12.60
CA PHE A 197 -18.67 18.41 12.46
C PHE A 197 -18.85 16.97 11.96
N THR A 198 -19.69 16.17 12.62
CA THR A 198 -19.94 14.75 12.28
C THR A 198 -21.34 14.44 11.77
N GLY A 199 -22.33 15.29 12.03
CA GLY A 199 -23.73 15.05 11.64
C GLY A 199 -24.72 15.88 12.45
N TRP A 200 -26.00 15.55 12.33
CA TRP A 200 -27.09 16.21 13.07
C TRP A 200 -27.83 15.19 13.94
N THR A 201 -28.22 15.57 15.16
CA THR A 201 -29.18 14.81 15.97
C THR A 201 -30.51 15.55 16.04
N ASN A 202 -31.63 14.85 15.90
CA ASN A 202 -32.97 15.38 16.17
C ASN A 202 -33.14 15.63 17.67
N LEU A 203 -33.47 16.86 18.07
CA LEU A 203 -33.61 17.23 19.48
C LEU A 203 -34.86 16.64 20.16
N ALA A 204 -35.87 16.23 19.40
CA ALA A 204 -37.08 15.62 19.93
C ALA A 204 -36.94 14.10 20.14
N THR A 205 -36.41 13.37 19.15
CA THR A 205 -36.26 11.90 19.21
C THR A 205 -34.92 11.43 19.74
N THR A 206 -33.91 12.32 19.82
CA THR A 206 -32.49 12.02 20.11
C THR A 206 -31.78 11.11 19.09
N GLU A 207 -32.41 10.85 17.94
CA GLU A 207 -31.84 10.03 16.87
C GLU A 207 -30.89 10.83 15.97
N ASP A 208 -29.84 10.16 15.49
CA ASP A 208 -28.90 10.73 14.53
C ASP A 208 -29.44 10.68 13.09
N ILE A 209 -29.30 11.81 12.40
CA ILE A 209 -29.72 12.01 11.02
C ILE A 209 -28.53 11.67 10.12
N SER A 210 -28.53 10.44 9.61
CA SER A 210 -27.41 9.84 8.88
C SER A 210 -27.26 10.29 7.43
N SER A 211 -28.23 11.01 6.86
CA SER A 211 -28.19 11.49 5.48
C SER A 211 -28.81 12.89 5.31
N TRP A 212 -28.45 13.56 4.21
CA TRP A 212 -28.97 14.87 3.84
C TRP A 212 -30.40 14.78 3.29
N GLY A 213 -31.40 14.85 4.16
CA GLY A 213 -32.78 15.04 3.73
C GLY A 213 -33.77 14.87 4.88
N ALA A 214 -34.50 15.95 5.21
CA ALA A 214 -35.66 15.91 6.10
C ALA A 214 -36.93 15.38 5.37
N TYR A 215 -36.76 14.47 4.41
CA TYR A 215 -37.87 13.85 3.70
C TYR A 215 -38.69 12.99 4.68
N GLY A 216 -40.02 13.15 4.66
CA GLY A 216 -40.94 12.39 5.50
C GLY A 216 -41.17 12.94 6.92
N GLN A 217 -40.64 14.12 7.27
CA GLN A 217 -40.98 14.75 8.55
C GLN A 217 -42.41 15.31 8.53
N THR A 218 -43.23 14.91 9.49
CA THR A 218 -44.64 15.31 9.62
C THR A 218 -44.85 16.57 10.47
N GLU A 219 -43.80 17.08 11.10
CA GLU A 219 -43.82 18.19 12.05
C GLU A 219 -42.60 19.11 11.88
N ASP A 220 -42.61 20.26 12.55
CA ASP A 220 -41.48 21.19 12.58
C ASP A 220 -40.34 20.62 13.42
N ILE A 221 -39.14 20.49 12.83
CA ILE A 221 -38.02 19.81 13.48
C ILE A 221 -36.98 20.79 14.03
N ARG A 222 -36.40 20.42 15.18
CA ARG A 222 -35.21 21.06 15.74
C ARG A 222 -34.04 20.08 15.77
N VAL A 223 -32.87 20.51 15.31
CA VAL A 223 -31.66 19.67 15.31
C VAL A 223 -30.46 20.38 15.94
N LYS A 224 -29.50 19.60 16.45
CA LYS A 224 -28.21 20.09 16.96
C LYS A 224 -27.06 19.51 16.14
N ALA A 225 -26.01 20.30 15.96
CA ALA A 225 -24.77 19.86 15.34
C ALA A 225 -23.99 18.90 16.27
N ASN A 226 -23.55 17.77 15.71
CA ASN A 226 -22.67 16.81 16.37
C ASN A 226 -21.21 17.13 16.07
N TRP A 227 -20.37 16.97 17.09
CA TRP A 227 -18.97 17.37 17.08
C TRP A 227 -18.10 16.22 17.61
N SER A 228 -16.94 16.00 17.00
CA SER A 228 -15.96 15.01 17.47
C SER A 228 -14.55 15.57 17.44
N PRO A 229 -13.64 15.16 18.34
CA PRO A 229 -12.30 15.76 18.46
C PRO A 229 -11.53 15.75 17.13
N ALA A 230 -10.97 16.90 16.77
CA ALA A 230 -10.26 17.13 15.52
C ALA A 230 -8.87 16.45 15.56
N PRO A 231 -8.50 15.68 14.52
CA PRO A 231 -7.14 15.22 14.32
C PRO A 231 -6.15 16.39 14.25
N CYS A 232 -5.04 16.29 14.96
CA CYS A 232 -4.05 17.37 15.03
C CYS A 232 -2.67 16.93 14.52
N VAL A 233 -1.84 17.92 14.18
CA VAL A 233 -0.44 17.73 13.80
C VAL A 233 0.44 18.48 14.79
N LYS A 234 1.51 17.84 15.27
CA LYS A 234 2.51 18.47 16.13
C LYS A 234 3.86 17.78 15.99
N ASP A 235 4.95 18.55 15.83
CA ASP A 235 6.32 18.04 15.83
C ASP A 235 6.57 16.89 14.81
N ARG A 236 6.00 17.02 13.60
CA ARG A 236 5.95 15.99 12.53
C ARG A 236 5.18 14.70 12.86
N ASN A 237 4.34 14.73 13.89
CA ASN A 237 3.43 13.65 14.25
C ASN A 237 1.98 14.03 13.92
N ILE A 238 1.21 13.07 13.42
CA ILE A 238 -0.21 13.17 13.15
C ILE A 238 -0.95 12.34 14.20
N TYR A 239 -1.95 12.92 14.84
CA TYR A 239 -2.75 12.25 15.88
C TYR A 239 -4.18 12.08 15.39
N ALA A 240 -4.57 10.85 15.11
CA ALA A 240 -5.87 10.53 14.53
C ALA A 240 -7.03 10.59 15.52
N ASN A 241 -6.77 10.64 16.84
CA ASN A 241 -7.80 10.61 17.89
C ASN A 241 -8.80 9.44 17.73
N GLY A 242 -8.32 8.31 17.20
CA GLY A 242 -9.10 7.10 16.91
C GLY A 242 -10.06 7.22 15.71
N MET A 243 -9.88 8.21 14.84
CA MET A 243 -10.60 8.26 13.57
C MET A 243 -10.09 7.22 12.57
N ASN A 244 -10.94 6.82 11.62
CA ASN A 244 -10.49 6.08 10.44
C ASN A 244 -9.67 7.01 9.54
N VAL A 245 -8.54 6.52 9.04
CA VAL A 245 -7.55 7.30 8.29
C VAL A 245 -7.31 6.67 6.92
N THR A 246 -7.28 7.48 5.87
CA THR A 246 -6.81 7.10 4.54
C THR A 246 -5.59 7.94 4.17
N VAL A 247 -4.48 7.31 3.82
CA VAL A 247 -3.24 7.96 3.36
C VAL A 247 -3.06 7.66 1.88
N LYS A 248 -3.01 8.70 1.06
CA LYS A 248 -2.89 8.59 -0.40
C LYS A 248 -2.16 9.80 -0.98
N LYS A 249 -1.52 9.61 -2.15
CA LYS A 249 -0.94 10.74 -2.88
C LYS A 249 -2.04 11.63 -3.46
N ASN A 250 -1.86 12.93 -3.34
CA ASN A 250 -2.48 13.90 -4.24
C ASN A 250 -1.37 14.55 -5.07
N SER A 251 -1.43 14.40 -6.38
CA SER A 251 -0.27 14.63 -7.26
C SER A 251 0.95 13.85 -6.75
N ASN A 252 2.05 14.51 -6.36
CA ASN A 252 3.24 13.86 -5.82
C ASN A 252 3.38 13.93 -4.29
N LYS A 253 2.43 14.58 -3.58
CA LYS A 253 2.52 14.87 -2.14
C LYS A 253 1.77 13.83 -1.32
N THR A 254 2.26 13.50 -0.13
CA THR A 254 1.58 12.57 0.77
C THR A 254 0.45 13.30 1.50
N MET A 255 -0.79 12.87 1.29
CA MET A 255 -1.97 13.45 1.93
C MET A 255 -2.63 12.45 2.89
N VAL A 256 -3.15 12.98 3.99
CA VAL A 256 -3.88 12.20 4.99
C VAL A 256 -5.31 12.72 5.09
N TYR A 257 -6.25 11.79 5.06
CA TYR A 257 -7.69 12.01 5.08
C TYR A 257 -8.30 11.29 6.27
N PHE A 258 -9.29 11.90 6.90
CA PHE A 258 -9.98 11.39 8.06
C PHE A 258 -11.45 11.16 7.73
N ARG A 259 -11.97 9.98 8.06
CA ARG A 259 -13.34 9.60 7.73
C ARG A 259 -14.26 9.78 8.93
N GLY A 260 -15.23 10.69 8.80
CA GLY A 260 -16.25 10.96 9.82
C GLY A 260 -17.30 9.87 9.94
N ALA A 261 -18.14 9.93 10.99
CA ALA A 261 -19.22 8.97 11.23
C ALA A 261 -20.27 8.92 10.09
N ASN A 262 -20.47 10.04 9.39
CA ASN A 262 -21.28 10.15 8.18
C ASN A 262 -20.64 9.53 6.91
N GLY A 263 -19.47 8.90 7.03
CA GLY A 263 -18.76 8.23 5.95
C GLY A 263 -17.96 9.13 5.01
N ASN A 264 -17.99 10.46 5.19
CA ASN A 264 -17.23 11.41 4.36
C ASN A 264 -15.74 11.46 4.76
N GLU A 265 -14.86 11.55 3.76
CA GLU A 265 -13.43 11.82 3.98
C GLU A 265 -13.14 13.33 3.97
N ILE A 266 -12.38 13.81 4.95
CA ILE A 266 -11.92 15.20 5.06
C ILE A 266 -10.38 15.21 5.10
N ALA A 267 -9.74 16.00 4.25
CA ALA A 267 -8.28 16.13 4.23
C ALA A 267 -7.78 16.86 5.50
N LEU A 268 -6.66 16.42 6.07
CA LEU A 268 -6.05 17.03 7.26
C LEU A 268 -5.73 18.52 7.07
N SER A 269 -5.29 18.90 5.86
CA SER A 269 -5.04 20.29 5.48
C SER A 269 -6.32 21.15 5.44
N SER A 270 -7.50 20.54 5.30
CA SER A 270 -8.80 21.22 5.42
C SER A 270 -9.29 21.32 6.87
N ILE A 271 -8.84 20.44 7.78
CA ILE A 271 -9.20 20.46 9.20
C ILE A 271 -8.39 21.54 9.94
N ASN A 272 -7.06 21.55 9.75
CA ASN A 272 -6.16 22.45 10.47
C ASN A 272 -5.79 23.73 9.69
N ALA A 273 -6.38 23.94 8.51
CA ALA A 273 -6.29 25.15 7.69
C ALA A 273 -4.87 25.70 7.40
N ALA A 274 -3.83 24.87 7.52
CA ALA A 274 -2.43 25.27 7.40
C ALA A 274 -1.76 24.70 6.14
N ASN A 275 -1.09 25.57 5.37
CA ASN A 275 -0.41 25.20 4.12
C ASN A 275 0.75 24.20 4.32
N GLU A 276 1.31 24.12 5.53
CA GLU A 276 2.39 23.18 5.87
C GLU A 276 1.95 21.71 5.90
N TYR A 277 0.64 21.41 6.03
CA TYR A 277 0.12 20.03 6.01
C TYR A 277 -0.35 19.58 4.62
N GLN A 278 0.07 20.28 3.56
CA GLN A 278 -0.17 19.90 2.16
C GLN A 278 0.86 18.87 1.64
N ASP A 279 1.87 18.50 2.44
CA ASP A 279 2.71 17.32 2.20
C ASP A 279 3.17 16.72 3.53
N LEU A 280 2.69 15.52 3.83
CA LEU A 280 2.96 14.80 5.07
C LEU A 280 4.03 13.70 4.89
N THR A 281 4.87 13.85 3.86
CA THR A 281 5.97 12.92 3.56
C THR A 281 6.95 12.82 4.74
N GLY A 282 7.14 11.59 5.23
CA GLY A 282 8.02 11.30 6.38
C GLY A 282 7.49 11.83 7.72
N TYR A 283 6.17 11.90 7.89
CA TYR A 283 5.53 12.13 9.20
C TYR A 283 5.27 10.80 9.89
N THR A 284 5.14 10.83 11.22
CA THR A 284 4.65 9.69 12.02
C THR A 284 3.13 9.79 12.18
N LEU A 285 2.41 8.69 12.02
CA LEU A 285 0.96 8.62 12.26
C LEU A 285 0.67 7.81 13.51
N TYR A 286 0.02 8.43 14.50
CA TYR A 286 -0.56 7.76 15.67
C TYR A 286 -2.06 7.55 15.45
N ALA A 287 -2.55 6.33 15.67
CA ALA A 287 -3.99 6.04 15.73
C ALA A 287 -4.66 6.79 16.88
N GLY A 288 -3.92 7.00 17.98
CA GLY A 288 -4.41 7.67 19.19
C GLY A 288 -4.30 9.19 19.17
N GLY A 289 -4.41 9.77 20.37
CA GLY A 289 -4.34 11.21 20.61
C GLY A 289 -2.99 11.70 21.15
N LEU A 290 -2.92 13.02 21.38
CA LEU A 290 -1.82 13.64 22.12
C LEU A 290 -1.88 13.24 23.62
N VAL A 291 -0.72 13.22 24.28
CA VAL A 291 -0.53 12.83 25.70
C VAL A 291 -1.64 13.37 26.63
N GLY A 292 -2.30 12.47 27.36
CA GLY A 292 -3.23 12.81 28.44
C GLY A 292 -4.63 13.23 28.02
N ILE A 293 -4.98 13.15 26.73
CA ILE A 293 -6.33 13.41 26.23
C ILE A 293 -7.02 12.07 25.90
N ASP A 294 -7.54 11.39 26.93
CA ASP A 294 -8.52 10.29 26.75
C ASP A 294 -9.85 10.88 26.27
N ASN A 295 -9.86 11.26 24.99
CA ASN A 295 -11.07 11.58 24.26
C ASN A 295 -11.88 10.29 24.12
N GLY A 296 -12.94 10.16 24.91
CA GLY A 296 -13.87 9.02 24.92
C GLY A 296 -14.69 8.89 23.62
N VAL A 297 -14.01 8.64 22.51
CA VAL A 297 -14.61 8.35 21.20
C VAL A 297 -15.04 6.89 21.20
N THR A 298 -16.34 6.66 21.36
CA THR A 298 -17.01 5.36 21.50
C THR A 298 -17.08 4.54 20.20
N ALA A 299 -16.10 4.69 19.30
CA ALA A 299 -16.02 3.91 18.07
C ALA A 299 -15.26 2.60 18.34
N THR A 300 -15.88 1.47 18.00
CA THR A 300 -15.37 0.12 18.29
C THR A 300 -13.99 -0.14 17.70
N ASP A 301 -13.79 0.24 16.43
CA ASP A 301 -12.54 0.04 15.68
C ASP A 301 -11.93 1.35 15.16
N CYS A 302 -10.62 1.33 14.93
CA CYS A 302 -9.88 2.35 14.17
C CYS A 302 -9.12 1.69 13.00
N THR A 303 -9.41 2.09 11.76
CA THR A 303 -8.73 1.59 10.55
C THR A 303 -7.84 2.68 9.95
N ILE A 304 -6.55 2.37 9.79
CA ILE A 304 -5.59 3.18 9.02
C ILE A 304 -5.34 2.47 7.69
N THR A 305 -5.63 3.12 6.57
CA THR A 305 -5.39 2.59 5.22
C THR A 305 -4.30 3.39 4.52
N MET A 306 -3.17 2.76 4.21
CA MET A 306 -2.11 3.30 3.36
C MET A 306 -2.32 2.82 1.92
N GLU A 307 -2.84 3.70 1.05
CA GLU A 307 -3.03 3.41 -0.37
C GLU A 307 -1.82 3.84 -1.21
N SER A 308 -1.21 4.97 -0.85
CA SER A 308 0.01 5.49 -1.46
C SER A 308 0.59 6.66 -0.63
N GLY A 309 1.81 7.09 -0.96
CA GLY A 309 2.51 8.17 -0.25
C GLY A 309 3.72 7.64 0.52
N SER A 310 4.22 8.41 1.47
CA SER A 310 5.35 8.02 2.33
C SER A 310 5.18 8.55 3.75
N LEU A 311 5.18 7.68 4.74
CA LEU A 311 5.24 8.00 6.16
C LEU A 311 6.54 7.45 6.76
N SER A 312 6.96 7.98 7.90
CA SER A 312 8.07 7.42 8.65
C SER A 312 7.62 6.23 9.48
N ASN A 313 6.63 6.42 10.36
CA ASN A 313 6.11 5.36 11.22
C ASN A 313 4.58 5.35 11.23
N ILE A 314 3.99 4.18 11.49
CA ILE A 314 2.55 4.05 11.80
C ILE A 314 2.42 3.31 13.14
N TYR A 315 1.79 3.98 14.10
CA TYR A 315 1.67 3.51 15.47
C TYR A 315 0.20 3.35 15.87
N GLY A 316 -0.17 2.15 16.31
CA GLY A 316 -1.54 1.81 16.72
C GLY A 316 -1.98 2.38 18.08
N TYR A 317 -1.20 3.27 18.67
CA TYR A 317 -1.31 3.74 20.06
C TYR A 317 -1.29 5.28 20.16
N ASN A 318 -1.39 5.82 21.37
CA ASN A 318 -1.33 7.27 21.65
C ASN A 318 0.10 7.83 21.59
N GLY A 319 0.25 9.15 21.44
CA GLY A 319 1.56 9.82 21.38
C GLY A 319 2.49 9.66 22.61
N ASN A 320 1.99 9.09 23.70
CA ASN A 320 2.72 8.76 24.93
C ASN A 320 3.07 7.26 25.07
N GLY A 321 2.78 6.42 24.06
CA GLY A 321 2.97 4.97 24.14
C GLY A 321 1.81 4.19 24.78
N THR A 322 0.73 4.83 25.25
CA THR A 322 -0.39 4.09 25.87
C THR A 322 -1.41 3.61 24.84
N ASN A 323 -2.05 2.48 25.13
CA ASN A 323 -3.16 1.95 24.32
C ASN A 323 -4.35 2.93 24.31
N LEU A 324 -5.18 2.85 23.26
CA LEU A 324 -6.44 3.60 23.18
C LEU A 324 -7.45 2.98 24.17
N SER A 325 -7.99 3.80 25.07
CA SER A 325 -8.99 3.35 26.06
C SER A 325 -10.32 2.99 25.39
N GLY A 326 -10.92 1.86 25.77
CA GLY A 326 -12.31 1.53 25.43
C GLY A 326 -12.58 1.13 23.97
N ARG A 327 -11.55 0.67 23.24
CA ARG A 327 -11.68 0.18 21.86
C ARG A 327 -11.38 -1.31 21.73
N GLU A 328 -11.97 -1.94 20.73
CA GLU A 328 -11.82 -3.36 20.44
C GLU A 328 -10.60 -3.61 19.54
N ASN A 329 -10.49 -2.94 18.38
CA ASN A 329 -9.38 -3.16 17.45
C ASN A 329 -8.78 -1.88 16.85
N VAL A 330 -7.48 -1.95 16.53
CA VAL A 330 -6.82 -1.03 15.59
C VAL A 330 -6.27 -1.85 14.42
N ILE A 331 -6.62 -1.47 13.20
CA ILE A 331 -6.36 -2.24 11.99
C ILE A 331 -5.55 -1.37 11.02
N ILE A 332 -4.42 -1.88 10.53
CA ILE A 332 -3.58 -1.16 9.55
C ILE A 332 -3.66 -1.92 8.22
N HIS A 333 -4.15 -1.28 7.16
CA HIS A 333 -4.20 -1.83 5.79
C HIS A 333 -3.12 -1.17 4.94
N LEU A 334 -2.07 -1.91 4.61
CA LEU A 334 -0.99 -1.48 3.73
C LEU A 334 -1.28 -2.02 2.32
N LYS A 335 -1.92 -1.19 1.48
CA LYS A 335 -2.24 -1.50 0.07
C LYS A 335 -1.17 -1.00 -0.91
N GLY A 336 -0.37 -0.04 -0.46
CA GLY A 336 0.67 0.61 -1.25
C GLY A 336 1.38 1.72 -0.48
N GLY A 337 2.32 2.40 -1.14
CA GLY A 337 3.10 3.46 -0.50
C GLY A 337 4.25 2.93 0.35
N ILE A 338 4.90 3.84 1.08
CA ILE A 338 6.14 3.57 1.82
C ILE A 338 5.93 3.91 3.30
N VAL A 339 6.31 3.01 4.19
CA VAL A 339 6.57 3.31 5.61
C VAL A 339 8.06 3.03 5.83
N THR A 340 8.87 4.07 6.02
CA THR A 340 10.34 3.92 6.00
C THR A 340 10.89 3.23 7.24
N ASN A 341 10.20 3.39 8.37
CA ASN A 341 10.60 2.86 9.66
C ASN A 341 9.50 1.91 10.16
N ASP A 342 9.02 2.09 11.39
CA ASP A 342 8.26 1.07 12.08
C ASP A 342 6.75 1.15 11.84
N VAL A 343 6.16 -0.04 11.74
CA VAL A 343 4.73 -0.28 11.92
C VAL A 343 4.58 -1.07 13.22
N VAL A 344 4.29 -0.36 14.31
CA VAL A 344 4.07 -1.00 15.63
C VAL A 344 2.59 -1.00 15.94
N GLY A 345 2.07 -2.20 16.11
CA GLY A 345 0.74 -2.44 16.64
C GLY A 345 0.78 -2.95 18.07
N PHE A 346 -0.09 -2.43 18.93
CA PHE A 346 -0.38 -2.99 20.23
C PHE A 346 -1.84 -3.34 20.34
N VAL A 347 -2.10 -4.55 20.83
CA VAL A 347 -3.16 -4.84 21.79
C VAL A 347 -2.55 -5.80 22.82
N ASN A 348 -3.33 -6.38 23.72
CA ASN A 348 -2.90 -6.75 25.06
C ASN A 348 -3.30 -8.23 25.31
N GLY A 349 -2.59 -9.06 26.07
CA GLY A 349 -3.00 -10.50 26.23
C GLY A 349 -3.99 -10.83 27.38
N ALA A 350 -5.16 -11.43 27.08
CA ALA A 350 -6.08 -12.25 27.93
C ALA A 350 -6.80 -11.70 29.20
N SER A 351 -6.32 -10.66 29.91
CA SER A 351 -7.02 -10.07 31.08
C SER A 351 -7.73 -8.72 30.85
N GLY A 352 -8.27 -8.46 29.64
CA GLY A 352 -8.94 -7.20 29.24
C GLY A 352 -8.22 -6.21 28.28
N LYS A 353 -7.70 -6.58 27.10
CA LYS A 353 -7.23 -7.93 26.78
C LYS A 353 -7.13 -8.46 25.28
N PRO A 354 -7.18 -7.72 24.13
CA PRO A 354 -7.25 -8.32 22.75
C PRO A 354 -5.93 -8.70 22.02
N GLU A 355 -5.94 -9.59 21.02
CA GLU A 355 -4.78 -10.50 20.78
C GLU A 355 -3.83 -10.25 19.60
N ASN A 356 -4.12 -9.39 18.62
CA ASN A 356 -3.15 -8.92 17.61
C ASN A 356 -3.67 -7.64 16.93
N MET A 357 -2.78 -6.73 16.51
CA MET A 357 -3.17 -5.75 15.49
C MET A 357 -3.07 -6.41 14.12
N ALA A 358 -4.22 -6.56 13.45
CA ALA A 358 -4.26 -7.10 12.09
C ALA A 358 -3.63 -6.11 11.10
N VAL A 359 -2.33 -6.25 10.85
CA VAL A 359 -1.65 -5.59 9.73
C VAL A 359 -2.03 -6.36 8.48
N LYS A 360 -2.94 -5.79 7.69
CA LYS A 360 -3.39 -6.38 6.43
C LYS A 360 -2.56 -5.80 5.29
N VAL A 361 -2.07 -6.66 4.40
CA VAL A 361 -1.15 -6.27 3.33
C VAL A 361 -1.71 -6.74 1.98
N SER A 362 -1.56 -5.91 0.95
CA SER A 362 -1.91 -6.20 -0.45
C SER A 362 -1.24 -5.19 -1.38
N GLY A 363 -1.21 -5.45 -2.68
CA GLY A 363 -0.69 -4.51 -3.68
C GLY A 363 0.84 -4.38 -3.64
N ASN A 364 1.35 -3.14 -3.67
CA ASN A 364 2.79 -2.84 -3.67
C ASN A 364 3.14 -1.84 -2.54
N PRO A 365 3.16 -2.28 -1.28
CA PRO A 365 3.68 -1.50 -0.16
C PRO A 365 5.19 -1.76 0.02
N THR A 366 5.88 -0.80 0.63
CA THR A 366 7.24 -0.97 1.17
C THR A 366 7.23 -0.59 2.64
N VAL A 367 7.77 -1.44 3.51
CA VAL A 367 7.71 -1.33 4.97
C VAL A 367 9.06 -1.66 5.59
N GLY A 368 9.60 -0.72 6.34
CA GLY A 368 10.91 -0.83 6.98
C GLY A 368 12.09 -0.61 6.03
N ASP A 369 13.29 -0.80 6.57
CA ASP A 369 14.57 -0.51 5.92
C ASP A 369 15.41 -1.77 5.58
N LYS A 370 14.87 -2.96 5.87
CA LYS A 370 15.54 -4.26 5.77
C LYS A 370 16.73 -4.46 6.74
N THR A 371 16.96 -3.58 7.72
CA THR A 371 18.08 -3.70 8.70
C THR A 371 17.62 -3.69 10.15
N ASP A 372 16.79 -2.73 10.55
CA ASP A 372 16.44 -2.48 11.95
C ASP A 372 14.97 -2.06 12.17
N ASN A 373 14.27 -1.59 11.13
CA ASN A 373 12.90 -1.07 11.23
C ASN A 373 11.91 -1.90 10.39
N GLY A 374 10.65 -2.00 10.82
CA GLY A 374 9.63 -2.78 10.10
C GLY A 374 8.34 -3.05 10.89
N ILE A 375 7.63 -4.14 10.56
CA ILE A 375 6.43 -4.58 11.29
C ILE A 375 6.87 -5.36 12.54
N TRP A 376 6.61 -4.83 13.73
CA TRP A 376 7.02 -5.46 14.99
C TRP A 376 6.04 -6.55 15.43
N LEU A 377 6.55 -7.76 15.68
CA LEU A 377 5.79 -8.91 16.16
C LEU A 377 6.07 -9.20 17.64
N ASN A 378 5.07 -8.95 18.48
CA ASN A 378 5.16 -9.11 19.93
C ASN A 378 4.88 -10.55 20.42
N SER A 379 4.27 -11.42 19.61
CA SER A 379 4.06 -12.84 19.91
C SER A 379 3.90 -13.68 18.63
N PHE A 380 4.10 -15.00 18.73
CA PHE A 380 4.24 -15.91 17.60
C PHE A 380 3.25 -17.10 17.57
N SER A 381 2.18 -17.06 18.38
CA SER A 381 1.19 -18.14 18.46
C SER A 381 0.12 -18.12 17.36
N SER A 382 0.13 -17.14 16.46
CA SER A 382 -0.85 -16.94 15.38
C SER A 382 -0.23 -16.04 14.29
N PRO A 383 -0.59 -16.19 12.99
CA PRO A 383 -0.19 -15.22 11.97
C PRO A 383 -0.59 -13.78 12.37
N VAL A 384 0.34 -12.84 12.20
CA VAL A 384 0.14 -11.44 12.59
C VAL A 384 -0.15 -10.54 11.39
N VAL A 385 0.39 -10.90 10.22
CA VAL A 385 0.13 -10.23 8.94
C VAL A 385 -0.93 -11.01 8.14
N THR A 386 -1.97 -10.33 7.67
CA THR A 386 -3.00 -10.94 6.80
C THR A 386 -2.85 -10.45 5.37
N LEU A 387 -2.62 -11.34 4.41
CA LEU A 387 -2.60 -11.01 2.98
C LEU A 387 -4.04 -11.02 2.43
N THR A 388 -4.61 -9.83 2.28
CA THR A 388 -5.98 -9.61 1.81
C THR A 388 -6.11 -9.51 0.29
N GLY A 389 -5.01 -9.66 -0.43
CA GLY A 389 -4.92 -9.63 -1.88
C GLY A 389 -3.48 -9.88 -2.32
N SER A 390 -3.26 -10.06 -3.63
CA SER A 390 -1.91 -10.32 -4.15
C SER A 390 -0.93 -9.21 -3.78
N ILE A 391 0.29 -9.64 -3.43
CA ILE A 391 1.47 -8.81 -3.18
C ILE A 391 2.57 -9.01 -4.25
N SER A 392 2.25 -9.68 -5.36
CA SER A 392 3.25 -10.05 -6.39
C SER A 392 3.94 -8.83 -7.03
N SER A 393 3.26 -7.68 -7.06
CA SER A 393 3.78 -6.40 -7.56
C SER A 393 4.64 -5.63 -6.55
N ALA A 394 4.76 -6.10 -5.30
CA ALA A 394 5.71 -5.56 -4.34
C ALA A 394 7.15 -5.89 -4.73
N ASN A 395 8.12 -5.05 -4.32
CA ASN A 395 9.54 -5.36 -4.51
C ASN A 395 9.97 -6.57 -3.66
N VAL A 396 11.09 -7.21 -4.01
CA VAL A 396 11.65 -8.30 -3.20
C VAL A 396 12.09 -7.77 -1.84
N GLU A 397 11.74 -8.52 -0.79
CA GLU A 397 11.89 -8.13 0.62
C GLU A 397 11.29 -6.75 0.96
N ALA A 398 10.24 -6.30 0.25
CA ALA A 398 9.59 -5.01 0.52
C ALA A 398 8.88 -4.93 1.87
N ILE A 399 8.57 -6.06 2.50
CA ILE A 399 7.87 -6.13 3.80
C ILE A 399 8.85 -6.65 4.86
N THR A 400 9.43 -5.73 5.62
CA THR A 400 10.31 -6.08 6.75
C THR A 400 9.47 -6.40 7.99
N ILE A 401 9.77 -7.51 8.64
CA ILE A 401 9.14 -7.99 9.87
C ILE A 401 10.21 -8.17 10.95
N ILE A 402 9.92 -7.77 12.19
CA ILE A 402 10.84 -7.83 13.33
C ILE A 402 10.28 -8.78 14.41
N ALA A 403 11.05 -9.80 14.75
CA ALA A 403 10.71 -10.82 15.74
C ALA A 403 11.16 -10.46 17.16
N ALA A 404 10.23 -10.09 18.04
CA ALA A 404 10.53 -9.70 19.42
C ALA A 404 10.79 -10.87 20.40
N GLY A 405 10.84 -12.12 19.91
CA GLY A 405 11.02 -13.30 20.75
C GLY A 405 11.63 -14.50 20.04
N GLU A 406 11.80 -15.59 20.78
CA GLU A 406 12.23 -16.91 20.29
C GLU A 406 11.37 -17.33 19.09
N THR A 407 12.02 -17.52 17.94
CA THR A 407 11.38 -17.89 16.67
C THR A 407 11.85 -19.28 16.29
N GLN A 408 10.90 -20.22 16.24
CA GLN A 408 11.18 -21.61 15.86
C GLN A 408 10.84 -21.83 14.38
N ASN A 409 11.49 -22.82 13.78
CA ASN A 409 11.15 -23.30 12.45
C ASN A 409 9.66 -23.72 12.38
N GLY A 410 8.96 -23.38 11.29
CA GLY A 410 7.53 -23.56 11.12
C GLY A 410 6.65 -22.45 11.73
N THR A 411 7.21 -21.46 12.43
CA THR A 411 6.41 -20.35 13.02
C THR A 411 5.72 -19.52 11.94
N HIS A 412 4.39 -19.35 12.01
CA HIS A 412 3.63 -18.54 11.05
C HIS A 412 3.87 -17.04 11.28
N ILE A 413 4.25 -16.29 10.23
CA ILE A 413 4.42 -14.83 10.29
C ILE A 413 3.36 -14.08 9.49
N ALA A 414 2.85 -14.67 8.40
CA ALA A 414 1.72 -14.16 7.65
C ALA A 414 0.79 -15.28 7.19
N GLU A 415 -0.49 -14.95 7.00
CA GLU A 415 -1.51 -15.83 6.43
C GLU A 415 -2.18 -15.14 5.23
N SER A 416 -2.41 -15.88 4.15
CA SER A 416 -3.12 -15.42 2.97
C SER A 416 -4.56 -15.92 2.92
N ALA A 417 -5.49 -15.01 2.61
CA ALA A 417 -6.90 -15.35 2.37
C ALA A 417 -7.12 -16.32 1.18
N GLY A 418 -6.13 -16.47 0.31
CA GLY A 418 -6.02 -17.54 -0.69
C GLY A 418 -4.55 -17.84 -0.96
N SER A 419 -4.20 -19.11 -1.16
CA SER A 419 -2.83 -19.66 -1.29
C SER A 419 -1.93 -18.92 -2.28
N ASP A 420 -2.53 -18.30 -3.29
CA ASP A 420 -1.85 -17.65 -4.40
C ASP A 420 -1.31 -16.26 -4.02
N TYR A 421 -1.73 -15.71 -2.87
CA TYR A 421 -1.23 -14.44 -2.35
C TYR A 421 -0.03 -14.62 -1.41
N ALA A 422 0.20 -15.82 -0.88
CA ALA A 422 1.36 -16.11 -0.03
C ALA A 422 2.65 -16.14 -0.88
N ASP A 423 3.37 -15.01 -0.86
CA ASP A 423 4.65 -14.84 -1.55
C ASP A 423 5.77 -14.50 -0.55
N ALA A 424 6.49 -15.53 -0.08
CA ALA A 424 7.57 -15.37 0.89
C ALA A 424 8.75 -14.54 0.36
N GLY A 425 8.91 -14.42 -0.97
CA GLY A 425 9.96 -13.61 -1.59
C GLY A 425 9.82 -12.11 -1.32
N LYS A 426 8.63 -11.65 -0.92
CA LYS A 426 8.36 -10.25 -0.56
C LYS A 426 8.67 -9.91 0.90
N PHE A 427 9.01 -10.91 1.71
CA PHE A 427 9.25 -10.75 3.15
C PHE A 427 10.73 -10.86 3.52
N LYS A 428 11.13 -10.02 4.47
CA LYS A 428 12.37 -10.19 5.25
C LYS A 428 12.02 -10.28 6.73
N LEU A 429 12.51 -11.33 7.38
CA LEU A 429 12.37 -11.50 8.82
C LEU A 429 13.70 -11.19 9.51
N LEU A 430 13.66 -10.23 10.43
CA LEU A 430 14.76 -9.83 11.30
C LEU A 430 14.48 -10.31 12.71
N LYS A 431 15.51 -10.68 13.46
CA LYS A 431 15.41 -10.80 14.92
C LYS A 431 15.48 -9.41 15.54
N SER A 432 14.71 -9.17 16.61
CA SER A 432 14.65 -7.89 17.33
C SER A 432 15.98 -7.40 17.92
N THR A 433 16.98 -8.28 18.05
CA THR A 433 18.34 -7.87 18.33
C THR A 433 19.15 -7.95 17.02
N PRO A 434 19.55 -6.82 16.40
CA PRO A 434 20.17 -6.81 15.07
C PRO A 434 21.43 -7.68 14.95
N SER A 435 22.18 -7.85 16.05
CA SER A 435 23.37 -8.72 16.09
C SER A 435 23.05 -10.23 15.97
N GLN A 436 21.79 -10.64 16.02
CA GLN A 436 21.36 -12.05 15.86
C GLN A 436 20.98 -12.40 14.40
N GLY A 437 20.97 -11.42 13.49
CA GLY A 437 20.77 -11.59 12.06
C GLY A 437 19.31 -11.78 11.60
N SER A 438 19.16 -12.01 10.30
CA SER A 438 17.88 -12.35 9.65
C SER A 438 17.58 -13.85 9.71
N LEU A 439 16.30 -14.20 9.53
CA LEU A 439 15.84 -15.58 9.40
C LEU A 439 15.30 -15.85 7.99
N THR A 440 15.50 -17.07 7.53
CA THR A 440 14.91 -17.57 6.28
C THR A 440 13.39 -17.68 6.45
N VAL A 441 12.65 -17.34 5.41
CA VAL A 441 11.19 -17.45 5.36
C VAL A 441 10.79 -18.24 4.13
N GLY A 442 9.66 -18.94 4.23
CA GLY A 442 9.13 -19.79 3.16
C GLY A 442 7.62 -19.83 3.14
N LYS A 443 7.08 -20.46 2.09
CA LYS A 443 5.64 -20.71 1.94
C LYS A 443 5.30 -22.11 2.43
N SER A 444 4.23 -22.23 3.21
CA SER A 444 3.60 -23.50 3.59
C SER A 444 2.09 -23.36 3.45
N GLY A 445 1.52 -23.90 2.37
CA GLY A 445 0.12 -23.70 2.00
C GLY A 445 -0.24 -22.20 1.89
N SER A 446 -1.19 -21.77 2.73
CA SER A 446 -1.64 -20.36 2.83
C SER A 446 -0.81 -19.51 3.80
N TYR A 447 0.30 -20.02 4.35
CA TYR A 447 1.12 -19.31 5.32
C TYR A 447 2.50 -18.93 4.77
N VAL A 448 2.99 -17.77 5.17
CA VAL A 448 4.43 -17.48 5.18
C VAL A 448 4.94 -17.84 6.57
N VAL A 449 5.98 -18.67 6.63
CA VAL A 449 6.50 -19.25 7.86
C VAL A 449 8.01 -19.01 7.99
N VAL A 450 8.51 -18.98 9.23
CA VAL A 450 9.94 -19.10 9.54
C VAL A 450 10.40 -20.47 9.06
N PHE A 451 11.48 -20.50 8.27
CA PHE A 451 12.03 -21.74 7.71
C PHE A 451 13.42 -21.99 8.30
N GLY A 452 13.69 -23.24 8.68
CA GLY A 452 15.02 -23.68 9.13
C GLY A 452 16.04 -23.65 7.99
N ASN A 453 17.30 -23.95 8.30
CA ASN A 453 18.41 -23.96 7.33
C ASN A 453 18.96 -25.39 7.10
N VAL A 454 19.78 -25.53 6.07
CA VAL A 454 20.83 -26.57 5.99
C VAL A 454 22.11 -25.90 6.47
N GLU A 455 22.87 -26.54 7.36
CA GLU A 455 24.13 -26.02 7.90
C GLU A 455 25.17 -27.14 7.91
N LEU A 456 26.19 -27.05 7.05
CA LEU A 456 27.25 -28.03 6.95
C LEU A 456 28.37 -27.71 7.97
N PRO A 457 28.99 -28.72 8.62
CA PRO A 457 29.88 -28.51 9.75
C PRO A 457 31.13 -27.72 9.37
N ALA A 458 31.71 -26.97 10.31
CA ALA A 458 32.94 -26.21 10.08
C ALA A 458 34.15 -27.10 9.72
N VAL A 459 34.16 -28.33 10.24
CA VAL A 459 35.20 -29.33 10.04
C VAL A 459 34.51 -30.69 9.86
N ALA A 460 34.95 -31.49 8.90
CA ALA A 460 34.45 -32.85 8.69
C ALA A 460 35.20 -33.88 9.56
N ASP A 461 34.54 -34.99 9.87
CA ASP A 461 35.14 -36.12 10.59
C ASP A 461 35.88 -37.05 9.61
N TRP A 462 37.20 -36.85 9.49
CA TRP A 462 38.09 -37.60 8.59
C TRP A 462 38.44 -38.97 9.15
N GLN A 463 38.19 -40.03 8.37
CA GLN A 463 38.30 -41.42 8.82
C GLN A 463 39.69 -42.05 8.60
N GLY A 464 40.75 -41.22 8.60
CA GLY A 464 42.16 -41.64 8.50
C GLY A 464 42.66 -42.01 7.09
N THR A 465 41.80 -41.89 6.08
CA THR A 465 42.12 -41.91 4.64
C THR A 465 41.54 -40.65 4.00
N ASP A 466 41.61 -40.53 2.66
CA ASP A 466 40.95 -39.48 1.85
C ASP A 466 39.40 -39.54 1.90
N THR A 467 38.80 -39.81 3.07
CA THR A 467 37.37 -40.01 3.27
C THR A 467 36.87 -39.40 4.57
N PHE A 468 35.63 -38.89 4.56
CA PHE A 468 35.01 -38.28 5.74
C PHE A 468 33.49 -38.41 5.79
N LYS A 469 32.93 -38.06 6.96
CA LYS A 469 31.50 -37.88 7.21
C LYS A 469 31.19 -36.49 7.77
N LEU A 470 29.92 -36.09 7.68
CA LEU A 470 29.42 -34.80 8.16
C LEU A 470 28.76 -34.87 9.55
N GLY A 471 28.44 -36.07 10.06
CA GLY A 471 27.67 -36.22 11.31
C GLY A 471 26.18 -35.96 11.13
N SER A 472 25.47 -35.69 12.24
CA SER A 472 24.04 -35.38 12.31
C SER A 472 23.76 -33.88 12.51
N ASP A 473 22.49 -33.52 12.58
CA ASP A 473 21.96 -32.20 12.94
C ASP A 473 22.27 -31.09 11.91
N ASN A 474 22.55 -31.48 10.66
CA ASN A 474 22.87 -30.60 9.54
C ASN A 474 21.62 -30.08 8.81
N ILE A 475 20.49 -30.75 8.95
CA ILE A 475 19.23 -30.42 8.26
C ILE A 475 18.14 -30.12 9.29
N LEU A 476 17.74 -28.84 9.39
CA LEU A 476 16.86 -28.35 10.46
C LEU A 476 15.38 -28.30 10.07
N GLN A 477 15.05 -28.36 8.77
CA GLN A 477 13.68 -28.37 8.24
C GLN A 477 13.49 -29.49 7.21
N GLY A 478 12.25 -29.92 6.98
CA GLY A 478 11.89 -30.80 5.87
C GLY A 478 11.74 -30.07 4.52
N GLY A 479 11.62 -30.83 3.43
CA GLY A 479 11.39 -30.28 2.10
C GLY A 479 10.85 -31.32 1.11
N THR A 480 10.65 -30.92 -0.13
CA THR A 480 10.11 -31.79 -1.20
C THR A 480 11.17 -32.45 -2.06
N TYR A 481 12.34 -31.82 -2.22
CA TYR A 481 13.52 -32.39 -2.86
C TYR A 481 14.68 -32.38 -1.89
N PHE A 482 15.47 -33.45 -1.88
CA PHE A 482 16.74 -33.57 -1.19
C PHE A 482 17.81 -33.94 -2.19
N SER A 483 18.89 -33.16 -2.31
CA SER A 483 20.02 -33.49 -3.18
C SER A 483 21.37 -33.27 -2.52
N VAL A 484 22.34 -34.09 -2.93
CA VAL A 484 23.74 -34.00 -2.49
C VAL A 484 24.62 -34.00 -3.73
N PHE A 485 25.51 -33.02 -3.81
CA PHE A 485 26.49 -32.85 -4.87
C PHE A 485 27.90 -32.83 -4.28
N VAL A 486 28.87 -33.36 -5.02
CA VAL A 486 30.29 -33.20 -4.70
C VAL A 486 31.11 -32.88 -5.95
N ASP A 487 31.95 -31.87 -5.83
CA ASP A 487 32.98 -31.49 -6.80
C ASP A 487 34.38 -31.79 -6.22
N GLY A 488 35.35 -32.08 -7.10
CA GLY A 488 36.70 -32.53 -6.72
C GLY A 488 36.81 -33.98 -6.23
N GLY A 489 35.71 -34.75 -6.20
CA GLY A 489 35.69 -36.13 -5.69
C GLY A 489 34.40 -36.88 -6.01
N TYR A 490 34.06 -37.84 -5.15
CA TYR A 490 32.81 -38.61 -5.20
C TYR A 490 32.31 -38.95 -3.79
N PHE A 491 31.08 -39.46 -3.68
CA PHE A 491 30.57 -40.07 -2.46
C PHE A 491 29.95 -41.44 -2.72
N THR A 492 29.84 -42.24 -1.65
CA THR A 492 29.14 -43.53 -1.63
C THR A 492 27.95 -43.45 -0.67
N VAL A 493 26.83 -44.08 -1.03
CA VAL A 493 25.59 -44.07 -0.24
C VAL A 493 25.44 -45.35 0.58
N HIS A 494 24.95 -45.23 1.82
CA HIS A 494 24.69 -46.37 2.71
C HIS A 494 23.31 -47.02 2.48
N SER A 495 22.42 -46.33 1.76
CA SER A 495 21.05 -46.75 1.44
C SER A 495 20.70 -46.29 0.03
N THR A 496 19.86 -47.05 -0.67
CA THR A 496 19.27 -46.65 -1.97
C THR A 496 17.89 -46.00 -1.81
N THR A 497 17.37 -45.94 -0.59
CA THR A 497 16.04 -45.41 -0.27
C THR A 497 16.11 -44.33 0.81
N LEU A 498 15.18 -43.37 0.71
CA LEU A 498 14.95 -42.29 1.66
C LEU A 498 13.47 -42.32 2.05
N ALA A 499 13.14 -42.42 3.34
CA ALA A 499 11.75 -42.56 3.75
C ALA A 499 10.92 -41.30 3.39
N GLY A 500 9.71 -41.49 2.86
CA GLY A 500 8.89 -40.38 2.36
C GLY A 500 9.31 -39.82 0.99
N ALA A 501 10.33 -40.40 0.34
CA ALA A 501 10.81 -39.98 -0.97
C ALA A 501 11.03 -41.14 -1.95
N GLU A 502 10.80 -40.89 -3.24
CA GLU A 502 11.33 -41.71 -4.32
C GLU A 502 12.74 -41.23 -4.70
N PHE A 503 13.59 -42.16 -5.12
CA PHE A 503 14.83 -41.81 -5.82
C PHE A 503 14.45 -41.20 -7.16
N ASP A 504 14.87 -39.96 -7.39
CA ASP A 504 14.68 -39.32 -8.69
C ASP A 504 15.88 -39.64 -9.58
N MET A 505 17.09 -39.33 -9.11
CA MET A 505 18.27 -39.39 -9.98
C MET A 505 19.64 -39.45 -9.29
N ALA A 506 20.62 -40.00 -10.01
CA ALA A 506 22.02 -39.95 -9.66
C ALA A 506 22.92 -39.73 -10.88
N ILE A 507 24.09 -39.16 -10.64
CA ILE A 507 25.16 -38.99 -11.63
C ILE A 507 26.39 -39.73 -11.09
N PRO A 508 26.76 -40.89 -11.67
CA PRO A 508 27.94 -41.63 -11.27
C PRO A 508 29.24 -40.82 -11.42
N TYR A 509 30.21 -41.10 -10.56
CA TYR A 509 31.57 -40.64 -10.73
C TYR A 509 32.25 -41.35 -11.92
N SER A 510 33.06 -40.60 -12.66
CA SER A 510 33.82 -41.14 -13.79
C SER A 510 35.14 -40.39 -13.96
N THR A 511 36.24 -41.13 -13.93
CA THR A 511 37.58 -40.62 -14.23
C THR A 511 37.83 -40.41 -15.73
N GLU A 512 36.92 -40.90 -16.58
CA GLU A 512 37.02 -40.79 -18.05
C GLU A 512 36.02 -39.77 -18.65
N GLY A 513 35.32 -38.98 -17.83
CA GLY A 513 34.25 -38.05 -18.25
C GLY A 513 32.98 -38.73 -18.78
N LYS A 514 33.06 -40.00 -19.18
CA LYS A 514 31.93 -40.85 -19.59
C LYS A 514 31.01 -41.07 -18.40
N VAL A 515 29.93 -40.30 -18.34
CA VAL A 515 28.85 -40.51 -17.37
C VAL A 515 27.55 -40.73 -18.13
N THR A 516 26.96 -41.92 -17.94
CA THR A 516 25.55 -42.17 -18.23
C THR A 516 24.79 -41.90 -16.95
N TYR A 517 23.75 -41.10 -17.06
CA TYR A 517 22.85 -40.76 -15.99
C TYR A 517 22.07 -41.98 -15.47
N ILE A 518 21.66 -41.95 -14.20
CA ILE A 518 20.87 -43.02 -13.57
C ILE A 518 19.54 -42.46 -13.05
N ASP A 519 18.44 -43.10 -13.41
CA ASP A 519 17.10 -42.88 -12.84
C ASP A 519 16.42 -44.19 -12.41
N GLY A 520 15.20 -44.07 -11.88
CA GLY A 520 14.34 -45.20 -11.54
C GLY A 520 14.84 -46.05 -10.39
N SER A 521 15.52 -47.17 -10.69
CA SER A 521 15.98 -48.16 -9.70
C SER A 521 17.49 -48.42 -9.71
N GLY A 522 18.27 -47.62 -10.45
CA GLY A 522 19.70 -47.86 -10.64
C GLY A 522 20.64 -47.33 -9.53
N LEU A 523 20.12 -46.72 -8.47
CA LEU A 523 20.95 -46.34 -7.31
C LEU A 523 21.44 -47.61 -6.58
N SER A 524 22.73 -47.66 -6.24
CA SER A 524 23.38 -48.80 -5.56
C SER A 524 24.27 -48.32 -4.43
N THR A 525 24.34 -49.07 -3.33
CA THR A 525 25.28 -48.80 -2.22
C THR A 525 26.74 -49.08 -2.59
N GLU A 526 27.00 -49.81 -3.68
CA GLU A 526 28.33 -50.06 -4.22
C GLU A 526 28.75 -48.98 -5.25
N GLY A 527 27.84 -48.08 -5.62
CA GLY A 527 28.10 -47.04 -6.61
C GLY A 527 28.85 -45.83 -6.05
N GLN A 528 29.64 -45.20 -6.91
CA GLN A 528 30.32 -43.93 -6.66
C GLN A 528 29.58 -42.81 -7.40
N TYR A 529 29.26 -41.71 -6.72
CA TYR A 529 28.38 -40.67 -7.25
C TYR A 529 28.96 -39.27 -7.06
N GLN A 530 28.70 -38.38 -8.02
CA GLN A 530 28.92 -36.93 -7.90
C GLN A 530 27.62 -36.19 -7.54
N TYR A 531 26.46 -36.75 -7.89
CA TYR A 531 25.16 -36.17 -7.59
C TYR A 531 24.15 -37.27 -7.23
N ILE A 532 23.29 -37.00 -6.26
CA ILE A 532 22.03 -37.73 -6.02
C ILE A 532 20.90 -36.72 -5.75
N GLN A 533 19.68 -37.08 -6.12
CA GLN A 533 18.46 -36.34 -5.79
C GLN A 533 17.31 -37.32 -5.51
N PHE A 534 16.60 -37.03 -4.41
CA PHE A 534 15.36 -37.67 -4.00
C PHE A 534 14.22 -36.65 -4.05
N LYS A 535 13.00 -37.14 -4.25
CA LYS A 535 11.78 -36.36 -4.45
C LYS A 535 10.65 -36.95 -3.60
N SER A 536 9.93 -36.16 -2.82
CA SER A 536 8.72 -36.66 -2.14
C SER A 536 7.51 -36.64 -3.06
N THR A 537 6.85 -37.80 -3.24
CA THR A 537 5.55 -37.87 -3.91
C THR A 537 4.37 -37.57 -2.96
N SER A 538 4.60 -37.65 -1.65
CA SER A 538 3.65 -37.26 -0.60
C SER A 538 3.77 -35.80 -0.16
N GLY A 539 4.72 -35.04 -0.74
CA GLY A 539 4.90 -33.60 -0.48
C GLY A 539 5.81 -33.24 0.71
N GLU A 540 6.41 -34.23 1.39
CA GLU A 540 7.30 -33.96 2.54
C GLU A 540 8.36 -35.07 2.74
N ILE A 541 9.63 -34.65 2.79
CA ILE A 541 10.78 -35.36 3.35
C ILE A 541 11.10 -34.65 4.67
N SER A 542 10.89 -35.31 5.81
CA SER A 542 11.18 -34.70 7.12
C SER A 542 12.68 -34.42 7.31
N SER A 543 13.01 -33.38 8.08
CA SER A 543 14.40 -33.03 8.46
C SER A 543 15.16 -34.22 9.03
N THR A 544 14.58 -34.92 10.01
CA THR A 544 15.19 -36.08 10.68
C THR A 544 15.55 -37.21 9.71
N VAL A 545 14.72 -37.45 8.68
CA VAL A 545 14.99 -38.48 7.67
C VAL A 545 16.05 -38.05 6.68
N ALA A 546 16.02 -36.79 6.23
CA ALA A 546 17.04 -36.24 5.34
C ALA A 546 18.42 -36.19 6.03
N ASP A 547 18.46 -35.75 7.30
CA ASP A 547 19.67 -35.67 8.11
C ASP A 547 20.27 -37.07 8.37
N ALA A 548 19.45 -38.02 8.82
CA ALA A 548 19.90 -39.40 9.04
C ALA A 548 20.47 -40.03 7.76
N TYR A 549 19.91 -39.70 6.59
CA TYR A 549 20.45 -40.16 5.32
C TYR A 549 21.79 -39.48 4.99
N LEU A 550 21.89 -38.16 5.14
CA LEU A 550 23.12 -37.38 4.93
C LEU A 550 24.27 -37.86 5.83
N ALA A 551 24.01 -38.07 7.12
CA ALA A 551 24.95 -38.59 8.11
C ALA A 551 25.54 -39.97 7.72
N GLY A 552 24.79 -40.75 6.94
CA GLY A 552 25.20 -42.05 6.45
C GLY A 552 26.14 -42.01 5.23
N ILE A 553 26.17 -40.92 4.46
CA ILE A 553 27.02 -40.76 3.26
C ILE A 553 28.49 -40.72 3.64
N VAL A 554 29.36 -41.33 2.81
CA VAL A 554 30.83 -41.21 2.92
C VAL A 554 31.33 -40.46 1.70
N PHE A 555 32.02 -39.35 1.93
CA PHE A 555 32.67 -38.55 0.88
C PHE A 555 34.12 -39.02 0.68
N HIS A 556 34.63 -38.93 -0.55
CA HIS A 556 35.94 -39.41 -0.97
C HIS A 556 36.67 -38.35 -1.81
N GLY A 557 37.90 -38.03 -1.43
CA GLY A 557 38.80 -37.10 -2.12
C GLY A 557 39.65 -36.25 -1.14
N THR A 558 40.76 -35.71 -1.63
CA THR A 558 41.71 -34.92 -0.81
C THR A 558 41.31 -33.45 -0.64
N SER A 559 40.55 -32.89 -1.59
CA SER A 559 39.98 -31.56 -1.49
C SER A 559 38.69 -31.51 -2.28
N VAL A 560 37.55 -31.61 -1.60
CA VAL A 560 36.23 -31.74 -2.23
C VAL A 560 35.30 -30.62 -1.77
N LYS A 561 34.42 -30.16 -2.65
CA LYS A 561 33.35 -29.22 -2.33
C LYS A 561 32.03 -29.98 -2.30
N VAL A 562 31.45 -30.10 -1.11
CA VAL A 562 30.13 -30.72 -0.91
C VAL A 562 29.07 -29.63 -0.95
N SER A 563 27.99 -29.85 -1.69
CA SER A 563 26.77 -29.05 -1.60
C SER A 563 25.60 -29.94 -1.22
N VAL A 564 24.77 -29.49 -0.29
CA VAL A 564 23.51 -30.17 0.08
C VAL A 564 22.38 -29.18 -0.15
N ASN A 565 21.33 -29.63 -0.83
CA ASN A 565 20.10 -28.86 -0.97
C ASN A 565 18.92 -29.61 -0.36
N LEU A 566 18.05 -28.87 0.30
CA LEU A 566 16.72 -29.32 0.65
C LEU A 566 15.71 -28.23 0.28
N GLN A 567 14.80 -28.54 -0.63
CA GLN A 567 13.96 -27.50 -1.23
C GLN A 567 12.49 -27.85 -1.14
N THR A 568 11.68 -26.88 -0.71
CA THR A 568 10.22 -26.95 -0.79
C THR A 568 9.81 -26.22 -2.06
N VAL A 569 9.30 -26.97 -3.04
CA VAL A 569 8.95 -26.46 -4.37
C VAL A 569 7.49 -26.81 -4.69
N PRO A 570 6.77 -25.99 -5.46
CA PRO A 570 5.35 -26.18 -5.69
C PRO A 570 5.11 -27.27 -6.74
N PHE A 571 5.03 -28.53 -6.34
CA PHE A 571 4.92 -29.68 -7.25
C PHE A 571 3.79 -29.57 -8.28
N ASP A 572 2.60 -29.13 -7.86
CA ASP A 572 1.44 -29.01 -8.74
C ASP A 572 1.66 -27.89 -9.78
N GLU A 573 2.34 -26.81 -9.40
CA GLU A 573 2.75 -25.73 -10.32
C GLU A 573 3.86 -26.20 -11.27
N ILE A 574 4.83 -26.99 -10.82
CA ILE A 574 5.88 -27.58 -11.67
C ILE A 574 5.26 -28.46 -12.76
N GLN A 575 4.38 -29.38 -12.36
CA GLN A 575 3.71 -30.31 -13.28
C GLN A 575 2.82 -29.56 -14.27
N SER A 576 1.96 -28.65 -13.80
CA SER A 576 1.06 -27.87 -14.66
C SER A 576 1.76 -26.85 -15.55
N SER A 577 2.91 -26.31 -15.12
CA SER A 577 3.70 -25.34 -15.89
C SER A 577 4.64 -26.00 -16.92
N GLY A 578 4.81 -27.32 -16.90
CA GLY A 578 5.75 -28.03 -17.77
C GLY A 578 7.21 -27.69 -17.46
N VAL A 579 7.53 -27.55 -16.17
CA VAL A 579 8.86 -27.20 -15.65
C VAL A 579 9.55 -28.46 -15.12
N THR A 580 10.88 -28.54 -15.24
CA THR A 580 11.70 -29.60 -14.63
C THR A 580 12.63 -28.98 -13.59
N TYR A 581 12.64 -29.51 -12.37
CA TYR A 581 13.51 -29.04 -11.29
C TYR A 581 14.86 -29.77 -11.28
N PHE A 582 15.94 -29.03 -11.05
CA PHE A 582 17.27 -29.59 -10.79
C PHE A 582 18.12 -28.63 -9.95
N ASN A 583 18.64 -29.10 -8.81
CA ASN A 583 19.68 -28.43 -8.02
C ASN A 583 19.42 -26.95 -7.65
N GLY A 584 18.16 -26.56 -7.44
CA GLY A 584 17.77 -25.18 -7.12
C GLY A 584 17.35 -24.32 -8.31
N SER A 585 17.51 -24.85 -9.51
CA SER A 585 17.12 -24.23 -10.77
C SER A 585 15.89 -24.93 -11.36
N PHE A 586 15.08 -24.16 -12.08
CA PHE A 586 13.90 -24.66 -12.79
C PHE A 586 14.08 -24.47 -14.29
N TYR A 587 13.84 -25.50 -15.08
CA TYR A 587 14.10 -25.49 -16.52
C TYR A 587 12.82 -25.76 -17.31
N LYS A 588 12.60 -25.00 -18.39
CA LYS A 588 11.45 -25.13 -19.27
C LYS A 588 11.85 -24.96 -20.72
N VAL A 589 11.64 -25.99 -21.54
CA VAL A 589 11.77 -25.86 -22.99
C VAL A 589 10.49 -25.26 -23.55
N VAL A 590 10.62 -24.17 -24.31
CA VAL A 590 9.50 -23.48 -24.96
C VAL A 590 9.67 -23.55 -26.47
N THR A 591 8.64 -24.05 -27.15
CA THR A 591 8.55 -24.01 -28.61
C THR A 591 8.10 -22.62 -29.08
N PHE A 592 8.65 -22.12 -30.17
CA PHE A 592 8.28 -20.80 -30.68
C PHE A 592 6.80 -20.74 -31.12
N PRO A 593 5.99 -19.78 -30.63
CA PRO A 593 4.57 -19.65 -30.99
C PRO A 593 4.34 -18.99 -32.35
N GLY A 594 5.39 -18.54 -33.05
CA GLY A 594 5.30 -17.80 -34.30
C GLY A 594 6.47 -18.06 -35.26
N ASN A 595 6.50 -17.29 -36.35
CA ASN A 595 7.48 -17.46 -37.43
C ASN A 595 8.85 -16.81 -37.12
N ASP A 596 8.91 -15.87 -36.18
CA ASP A 596 10.18 -15.36 -35.68
C ASP A 596 10.74 -16.35 -34.65
N LYS A 597 11.91 -16.90 -34.99
CA LYS A 597 12.68 -17.86 -34.18
C LYS A 597 14.08 -17.34 -33.85
N SER A 598 14.25 -16.02 -33.91
CA SER A 598 15.51 -15.35 -33.56
C SER A 598 15.90 -15.60 -32.10
N TRP A 599 17.22 -15.50 -31.84
CA TRP A 599 17.73 -15.54 -30.48
C TRP A 599 17.22 -14.33 -29.67
N ASP A 600 17.10 -13.16 -30.29
CA ASP A 600 16.53 -11.95 -29.68
C ASP A 600 15.12 -12.19 -29.12
N THR A 601 14.24 -12.83 -29.91
CA THR A 601 12.87 -13.14 -29.48
C THR A 601 12.84 -14.23 -28.40
N ALA A 602 13.72 -15.23 -28.46
CA ALA A 602 13.87 -16.21 -27.37
C ALA A 602 14.34 -15.55 -26.06
N TYR A 603 15.34 -14.67 -26.14
CA TYR A 603 15.92 -13.97 -24.99
C TYR A 603 14.91 -13.02 -24.33
N ALA A 604 14.19 -12.23 -25.13
CA ALA A 604 13.13 -11.36 -24.62
C ALA A 604 11.97 -12.15 -24.00
N ALA A 605 11.57 -13.27 -24.60
CA ALA A 605 10.50 -14.12 -24.08
C ALA A 605 10.89 -14.85 -22.78
N ALA A 606 12.14 -15.32 -22.67
CA ALA A 606 12.67 -15.89 -21.44
C ALA A 606 12.64 -14.87 -20.30
N LYS A 607 13.15 -13.65 -20.54
CA LYS A 607 13.15 -12.54 -19.56
C LYS A 607 11.75 -12.07 -19.14
N ALA A 608 10.76 -12.17 -20.02
CA ALA A 608 9.38 -11.85 -19.68
C ALA A 608 8.65 -12.98 -18.92
N SER A 609 9.25 -14.16 -18.84
CA SER A 609 8.68 -15.31 -18.14
C SER A 609 8.97 -15.22 -16.63
N THR A 610 8.06 -15.74 -15.81
CA THR A 610 8.27 -15.89 -14.37
C THR A 610 7.79 -17.25 -13.88
N PHE A 611 8.43 -17.79 -12.85
CA PHE A 611 8.04 -19.03 -12.17
C PHE A 611 8.52 -18.99 -10.72
N ASN A 612 7.68 -19.40 -9.75
CA ASN A 612 8.02 -19.42 -8.31
C ASN A 612 8.66 -18.10 -7.78
N GLY A 613 8.20 -16.94 -8.28
CA GLY A 613 8.72 -15.62 -7.90
C GLY A 613 10.03 -15.17 -8.59
N LEU A 614 10.61 -16.03 -9.44
CA LEU A 614 11.85 -15.79 -10.19
C LEU A 614 11.55 -15.39 -11.64
N HIS A 615 12.35 -14.52 -12.24
CA HIS A 615 12.32 -14.28 -13.68
C HIS A 615 13.12 -15.32 -14.44
N GLY A 616 12.63 -15.66 -15.63
CA GLY A 616 13.33 -16.55 -16.54
C GLY A 616 14.50 -15.85 -17.24
N TYR A 617 15.46 -16.64 -17.69
CA TYR A 617 16.50 -16.21 -18.62
C TYR A 617 16.84 -17.36 -19.56
N LEU A 618 17.54 -17.09 -20.67
CA LEU A 618 18.02 -18.19 -21.50
C LEU A 618 19.10 -18.95 -20.74
N MET A 619 18.83 -20.24 -20.54
CA MET A 619 19.62 -21.17 -19.73
C MET A 619 21.12 -21.04 -19.93
N THR A 620 21.85 -21.04 -18.82
CA THR A 620 23.31 -21.19 -18.79
C THR A 620 23.66 -22.66 -18.52
N ILE A 621 24.90 -23.08 -18.81
CA ILE A 621 25.33 -24.46 -18.52
C ILE A 621 26.74 -24.43 -17.95
N THR A 622 26.84 -24.74 -16.66
CA THR A 622 28.03 -24.55 -15.83
C THR A 622 28.81 -25.84 -15.55
N SER A 623 28.21 -27.00 -15.83
CA SER A 623 28.83 -28.31 -15.55
C SER A 623 28.40 -29.41 -16.54
N HIS A 624 29.18 -30.48 -16.61
CA HIS A 624 28.83 -31.73 -17.32
C HIS A 624 27.58 -32.40 -16.74
N VAL A 625 27.44 -32.29 -15.42
CA VAL A 625 26.31 -32.74 -14.59
C VAL A 625 25.00 -32.10 -15.05
N GLU A 626 24.99 -30.76 -15.17
CA GLU A 626 23.85 -29.99 -15.66
C GLU A 626 23.56 -30.29 -17.13
N ASN A 627 24.58 -30.25 -17.99
CA ASN A 627 24.46 -30.51 -19.42
C ASN A 627 23.81 -31.89 -19.72
N LYS A 628 24.11 -32.91 -18.92
CA LYS A 628 23.49 -34.24 -19.02
C LYS A 628 22.01 -34.22 -18.59
N PHE A 629 21.70 -33.59 -17.46
CA PHE A 629 20.32 -33.40 -17.02
C PHE A 629 19.45 -32.69 -18.08
N ILE A 630 19.98 -31.67 -18.76
CA ILE A 630 19.25 -30.98 -19.84
C ILE A 630 18.82 -31.94 -20.96
N TYR A 631 19.71 -32.78 -21.47
CA TYR A 631 19.33 -33.76 -22.49
C TYR A 631 18.40 -34.85 -21.91
N ASP A 632 18.80 -35.52 -20.83
CA ASP A 632 18.14 -36.74 -20.34
C ASP A 632 16.79 -36.49 -19.68
N ARG A 633 16.57 -35.30 -19.10
CA ARG A 633 15.34 -34.94 -18.37
C ARG A 633 14.55 -33.81 -18.99
N VAL A 634 15.19 -32.78 -19.54
CA VAL A 634 14.46 -31.61 -20.06
C VAL A 634 14.09 -31.79 -21.54
N TYR A 635 14.95 -32.42 -22.35
CA TYR A 635 14.65 -32.76 -23.75
C TYR A 635 14.05 -34.16 -23.93
N ALA A 636 14.73 -35.21 -23.50
CA ALA A 636 14.38 -36.58 -23.86
C ALA A 636 13.06 -37.08 -23.23
N LYS A 637 12.60 -36.44 -22.15
CA LYS A 637 11.30 -36.70 -21.52
C LYS A 637 10.22 -35.68 -21.90
N ASN A 638 10.51 -34.73 -22.80
CA ASN A 638 9.52 -33.78 -23.29
C ASN A 638 8.64 -34.44 -24.37
N PRO A 639 7.32 -34.59 -24.17
CA PRO A 639 6.46 -35.28 -25.13
C PRO A 639 6.32 -34.55 -26.48
N ASN A 640 6.76 -33.30 -26.57
CA ASN A 640 6.66 -32.47 -27.77
C ASN A 640 7.97 -32.42 -28.58
N ILE A 641 9.04 -33.11 -28.15
CA ILE A 641 10.37 -33.02 -28.78
C ILE A 641 10.96 -34.42 -28.95
N THR A 642 11.28 -34.79 -30.19
CA THR A 642 12.08 -35.98 -30.48
C THR A 642 13.54 -35.72 -30.03
N PRO A 643 14.18 -36.60 -29.24
CA PRO A 643 15.55 -36.38 -28.74
C PRO A 643 16.57 -36.05 -29.83
N ASP A 644 16.50 -36.75 -30.97
CA ASP A 644 17.39 -36.55 -32.12
C ASP A 644 17.17 -35.21 -32.85
N ALA A 645 16.09 -34.50 -32.53
CA ALA A 645 15.75 -33.17 -33.04
C ALA A 645 15.82 -32.07 -31.97
N ALA A 646 16.38 -32.37 -30.79
CA ALA A 646 16.60 -31.41 -29.71
C ALA A 646 17.47 -30.25 -30.22
N THR A 647 16.83 -29.11 -30.44
CA THR A 647 17.44 -27.86 -30.91
C THR A 647 16.84 -26.68 -30.17
N GLY A 648 17.65 -25.93 -29.44
CA GLY A 648 17.16 -24.81 -28.62
C GLY A 648 18.19 -23.74 -28.35
N TRP A 649 17.76 -22.47 -28.38
CA TRP A 649 18.62 -21.37 -27.95
C TRP A 649 18.96 -21.45 -26.46
N ILE A 650 20.22 -21.15 -26.15
CA ILE A 650 20.77 -21.01 -24.79
C ILE A 650 21.35 -19.59 -24.59
N GLY A 651 21.70 -19.23 -23.36
CA GLY A 651 22.16 -17.89 -23.00
C GLY A 651 23.55 -17.50 -23.52
N ALA A 652 24.25 -18.38 -24.24
CA ALA A 652 25.63 -18.15 -24.68
C ALA A 652 25.72 -17.28 -25.94
N THR A 653 26.58 -16.25 -25.91
CA THR A 653 26.74 -15.29 -27.00
C THR A 653 28.17 -14.72 -27.13
N ARG A 654 28.51 -14.26 -28.34
CA ARG A 654 29.62 -13.33 -28.64
C ARG A 654 29.12 -11.90 -28.92
N GLY A 655 27.82 -11.64 -28.87
CA GLY A 655 27.23 -10.32 -29.04
C GLY A 655 27.71 -9.32 -27.98
N ILE A 656 27.47 -8.03 -28.20
CA ILE A 656 27.80 -6.96 -27.25
C ILE A 656 26.55 -6.07 -27.05
N ASN A 657 26.16 -5.86 -25.80
CA ASN A 657 25.24 -4.77 -25.45
C ASN A 657 25.95 -3.42 -25.63
N LYS A 658 25.31 -2.46 -26.30
CA LYS A 658 25.80 -1.10 -26.51
C LYS A 658 26.21 -0.36 -25.22
N SER A 659 25.71 -0.79 -24.06
CA SER A 659 26.06 -0.23 -22.74
C SER A 659 27.19 -0.98 -22.01
N GLY A 660 27.74 -2.06 -22.57
CA GLY A 660 28.72 -2.94 -21.89
C GLY A 660 28.14 -3.84 -20.79
N ASN A 661 26.90 -3.60 -20.38
CA ASN A 661 26.23 -4.37 -19.32
C ASN A 661 25.71 -5.71 -19.85
N TYR A 662 26.04 -6.80 -19.17
CA TYR A 662 25.34 -8.08 -19.35
C TYR A 662 23.95 -8.02 -18.73
N ASP A 663 23.16 -9.06 -18.98
CA ASP A 663 21.76 -9.15 -18.57
C ASP A 663 20.89 -7.99 -19.11
N ALA A 664 21.26 -7.49 -20.30
CA ALA A 664 20.63 -6.37 -20.99
C ALA A 664 19.15 -6.62 -21.37
N SER A 665 18.43 -5.55 -21.71
CA SER A 665 17.12 -5.63 -22.41
C SER A 665 17.24 -5.75 -23.93
N THR A 666 18.39 -5.37 -24.51
CA THR A 666 18.66 -5.42 -25.95
C THR A 666 20.12 -5.77 -26.21
N TRP A 667 20.37 -6.49 -27.30
CA TRP A 667 21.70 -6.93 -27.72
C TRP A 667 22.08 -6.36 -29.10
N SER A 668 23.36 -6.44 -29.45
CA SER A 668 23.85 -5.98 -30.75
C SER A 668 24.90 -6.93 -31.31
N PHE A 669 24.73 -7.28 -32.60
CA PHE A 669 25.41 -8.37 -33.28
C PHE A 669 26.09 -7.90 -34.58
N ALA A 670 26.64 -6.68 -34.59
CA ALA A 670 27.32 -6.16 -35.77
C ALA A 670 28.72 -6.78 -35.93
N SER A 671 29.11 -7.08 -37.17
CA SER A 671 30.42 -7.66 -37.51
C SER A 671 31.62 -6.74 -37.23
N SER A 672 31.37 -5.48 -36.88
CA SER A 672 32.35 -4.50 -36.42
C SER A 672 32.33 -4.27 -34.90
N MET A 673 31.71 -5.15 -34.11
CA MET A 673 31.65 -5.05 -32.65
C MET A 673 33.00 -5.39 -32.02
N ALA A 674 33.77 -4.32 -31.86
CA ALA A 674 35.00 -4.24 -31.11
C ALA A 674 34.86 -4.76 -29.67
N ASP A 675 35.81 -5.60 -29.24
CA ASP A 675 36.28 -5.65 -27.87
C ASP A 675 36.82 -4.26 -27.42
N GLY A 676 37.30 -4.15 -26.18
CA GLY A 676 37.90 -2.89 -25.69
C GLY A 676 39.13 -2.38 -26.47
N SER A 677 39.58 -3.09 -27.51
CA SER A 677 40.73 -2.76 -28.37
C SER A 677 40.39 -2.50 -29.84
N GLY A 678 39.13 -2.68 -30.28
CA GLY A 678 38.71 -2.44 -31.67
C GLY A 678 38.38 -3.68 -32.50
N ASN A 679 38.52 -4.89 -31.97
CA ASN A 679 38.49 -6.15 -32.75
C ASN A 679 37.21 -6.98 -32.52
N GLU A 680 36.71 -7.70 -33.54
CA GLU A 680 35.54 -8.59 -33.37
C GLU A 680 35.71 -9.54 -32.17
N ARG A 681 34.77 -9.50 -31.22
CA ARG A 681 34.78 -10.32 -30.00
C ARG A 681 34.98 -11.82 -30.32
N ALA A 682 36.11 -12.36 -29.86
CA ALA A 682 36.47 -13.76 -30.07
C ALA A 682 35.83 -14.71 -29.03
N GLY A 683 35.84 -14.35 -27.76
CA GLY A 683 35.35 -15.21 -26.68
C GLY A 683 33.82 -15.32 -26.62
N TRP A 684 33.34 -16.43 -26.03
CA TRP A 684 31.94 -16.68 -25.71
C TRP A 684 31.64 -16.48 -24.23
N TYR A 685 30.48 -15.88 -23.96
CA TYR A 685 30.07 -15.42 -22.64
C TYR A 685 28.59 -15.74 -22.41
N TRP A 686 28.19 -15.88 -21.15
CA TRP A 686 26.77 -15.95 -20.80
C TRP A 686 26.14 -14.54 -20.84
N ALA A 687 24.99 -14.43 -21.52
CA ALA A 687 24.29 -13.17 -21.72
C ALA A 687 23.51 -12.70 -20.48
N CYS A 688 22.99 -13.64 -19.70
CA CYS A 688 21.99 -13.46 -18.64
C CYS A 688 22.14 -14.55 -17.57
N GLY A 689 21.34 -14.47 -16.50
CA GLY A 689 21.40 -15.40 -15.36
C GLY A 689 22.52 -15.08 -14.35
N PRO A 690 22.76 -15.96 -13.36
CA PRO A 690 23.82 -15.80 -12.36
C PRO A 690 25.23 -15.65 -12.98
N GLU A 691 25.46 -16.27 -14.13
CA GLU A 691 26.74 -16.26 -14.86
C GLU A 691 26.86 -15.06 -15.82
N ALA A 692 25.92 -14.10 -15.82
CA ALA A 692 25.89 -12.99 -16.77
C ALA A 692 27.24 -12.25 -16.87
N GLY A 693 27.92 -12.41 -18.00
CA GLY A 693 29.23 -11.81 -18.28
C GLY A 693 30.45 -12.65 -17.99
N GLN A 694 30.27 -13.86 -17.45
CA GLN A 694 31.32 -14.86 -17.31
C GLN A 694 31.72 -15.40 -18.68
N GLN A 695 33.02 -15.35 -18.99
CA GLN A 695 33.58 -15.96 -20.18
C GLN A 695 33.81 -17.44 -19.95
N PHE A 696 33.32 -18.30 -20.83
CA PHE A 696 33.54 -19.75 -20.76
C PHE A 696 34.39 -20.30 -21.91
N TYR A 697 34.55 -19.54 -23.00
CA TYR A 697 35.36 -19.93 -24.15
C TYR A 697 36.13 -18.74 -24.75
N ASN A 698 37.35 -18.97 -25.23
CA ASN A 698 38.32 -17.96 -25.68
C ASN A 698 38.20 -17.58 -27.15
N THR A 699 37.80 -18.52 -28.01
CA THR A 699 37.95 -18.41 -29.46
C THR A 699 36.61 -18.48 -30.18
N ARG A 700 36.47 -17.68 -31.25
CA ARG A 700 35.26 -17.69 -32.10
C ARG A 700 35.11 -18.99 -32.91
N THR A 701 36.17 -19.79 -32.99
CA THR A 701 36.18 -21.11 -33.64
C THR A 701 36.72 -22.19 -32.69
N ALA A 702 36.45 -23.46 -32.98
CA ALA A 702 37.02 -24.62 -32.28
C ALA A 702 38.55 -24.49 -32.09
N SER A 703 39.04 -24.71 -30.87
CA SER A 703 40.46 -24.63 -30.53
C SER A 703 40.77 -25.51 -29.31
N SER A 704 41.96 -26.12 -29.28
CA SER A 704 42.48 -26.81 -28.09
C SER A 704 42.73 -25.89 -26.89
N THR A 705 42.84 -24.58 -27.13
CA THR A 705 42.90 -23.52 -26.11
C THR A 705 41.57 -22.78 -25.96
N GLY A 706 40.50 -23.33 -26.53
CA GLY A 706 39.18 -22.71 -26.57
C GLY A 706 38.53 -22.62 -25.20
N ARG A 707 38.41 -23.72 -24.46
CA ARG A 707 37.81 -23.74 -23.12
C ARG A 707 38.59 -22.84 -22.14
N VAL A 708 37.89 -22.01 -21.38
CA VAL A 708 38.49 -21.22 -20.29
C VAL A 708 38.75 -22.15 -19.10
N SER A 709 39.91 -22.01 -18.44
CA SER A 709 40.26 -22.86 -17.29
C SER A 709 39.24 -22.69 -16.16
N GLY A 710 38.77 -23.82 -15.61
CA GLY A 710 37.72 -23.85 -14.58
C GLY A 710 36.30 -23.60 -15.10
N MET A 711 36.09 -23.45 -16.41
CA MET A 711 34.78 -23.24 -17.03
C MET A 711 34.34 -24.46 -17.83
N TYR A 712 33.04 -24.71 -17.88
CA TYR A 712 32.46 -25.74 -18.72
C TYR A 712 32.16 -25.24 -20.13
N SER A 713 32.38 -26.11 -21.13
CA SER A 713 31.94 -25.92 -22.52
C SER A 713 31.63 -27.27 -23.15
N SER A 714 30.63 -27.36 -24.04
CA SER A 714 30.27 -28.61 -24.73
C SER A 714 30.03 -28.43 -26.22
N TRP A 715 30.89 -27.68 -26.91
CA TRP A 715 30.77 -27.54 -28.37
C TRP A 715 30.97 -28.87 -29.10
N ASN A 716 30.28 -29.08 -30.22
CA ASN A 716 30.47 -30.26 -31.09
C ASN A 716 31.84 -30.19 -31.79
N ASN A 717 32.93 -30.55 -31.09
CA ASN A 717 34.29 -30.38 -31.59
C ASN A 717 35.26 -31.41 -30.99
N PRO A 718 36.46 -31.62 -31.55
CA PRO A 718 37.40 -32.67 -31.13
C PRO A 718 38.13 -32.39 -29.81
N TYR A 719 37.84 -31.28 -29.13
CA TYR A 719 38.42 -30.87 -27.85
C TYR A 719 37.41 -31.00 -26.70
N ASP A 720 36.20 -30.46 -26.86
CA ASP A 720 35.15 -30.51 -25.85
C ASP A 720 34.48 -31.89 -25.74
N ILE A 721 34.30 -32.62 -26.85
CA ILE A 721 33.65 -33.94 -26.86
C ILE A 721 34.42 -34.98 -26.02
N PRO A 722 35.74 -35.17 -26.19
CA PRO A 722 36.50 -36.12 -25.39
C PRO A 722 36.54 -35.75 -23.91
N GLU A 723 36.76 -34.47 -23.59
CA GLU A 723 36.81 -33.95 -22.21
C GLU A 723 35.47 -34.16 -21.47
N ASN A 724 34.35 -34.15 -22.18
CA ASN A 724 33.02 -34.36 -21.62
C ASN A 724 32.54 -35.83 -21.70
N GLY A 725 33.40 -36.75 -22.16
CA GLY A 725 33.09 -38.17 -22.33
C GLY A 725 31.95 -38.46 -23.33
N ILE A 726 31.74 -37.56 -24.31
CA ILE A 726 30.68 -37.67 -25.32
C ILE A 726 31.18 -38.56 -26.48
N SER A 727 30.29 -39.31 -27.10
CA SER A 727 30.61 -40.21 -28.22
C SER A 727 29.95 -39.76 -29.51
N GLY A 728 30.71 -39.77 -30.62
CA GLY A 728 30.22 -39.42 -31.96
C GLY A 728 30.43 -37.94 -32.30
N VAL A 729 31.54 -37.62 -32.96
CA VAL A 729 31.78 -36.27 -33.53
C VAL A 729 30.93 -36.12 -34.78
N SER A 730 30.02 -35.15 -34.81
CA SER A 730 29.27 -34.78 -36.02
C SER A 730 30.10 -33.88 -36.92
N ALA A 731 29.96 -34.00 -38.24
CA ALA A 731 30.87 -33.39 -39.21
C ALA A 731 30.80 -31.85 -39.21
N GLY A 732 31.87 -31.21 -38.73
CA GLY A 732 31.98 -29.76 -38.48
C GLY A 732 32.50 -29.55 -37.06
N ALA A 733 33.52 -28.69 -36.88
CA ALA A 733 34.11 -28.47 -35.56
C ALA A 733 33.63 -27.14 -34.99
N GLU A 734 32.78 -27.21 -33.96
CA GLU A 734 32.08 -26.05 -33.42
C GLU A 734 32.83 -25.35 -32.24
N PRO A 735 32.61 -24.06 -31.97
CA PRO A 735 31.94 -23.11 -32.87
C PRO A 735 32.75 -22.98 -34.16
N ASN A 736 32.12 -22.66 -35.29
CA ASN A 736 32.79 -22.56 -36.58
C ASN A 736 32.72 -21.14 -37.20
N ASN A 737 31.85 -20.26 -36.67
CA ASN A 737 31.63 -18.88 -37.13
C ASN A 737 31.38 -18.76 -38.66
N SER A 738 30.54 -19.63 -39.19
CA SER A 738 30.24 -19.76 -40.62
C SER A 738 29.38 -18.61 -41.14
N GLY A 739 29.15 -18.64 -42.45
CA GLY A 739 28.28 -17.70 -43.15
C GLY A 739 28.83 -16.29 -43.28
N LYS A 740 27.97 -15.43 -43.86
CA LYS A 740 28.20 -14.00 -44.07
C LYS A 740 27.76 -13.17 -42.87
N ASP A 741 26.64 -13.55 -42.26
CA ASP A 741 26.01 -12.83 -41.14
C ASP A 741 26.69 -13.12 -39.79
N LYS A 742 27.61 -14.09 -39.77
CA LYS A 742 28.36 -14.59 -38.60
C LYS A 742 27.50 -15.17 -37.48
N GLU A 743 28.14 -16.00 -36.68
CA GLU A 743 27.45 -16.87 -35.72
C GLU A 743 27.80 -16.41 -34.31
N TYR A 744 26.86 -15.65 -33.73
CA TYR A 744 27.04 -14.89 -32.49
C TYR A 744 26.29 -15.51 -31.30
N CYS A 745 25.42 -16.48 -31.51
CA CYS A 745 24.60 -17.08 -30.47
C CYS A 745 24.74 -18.61 -30.50
N ALA A 746 24.69 -19.24 -29.33
CA ALA A 746 24.79 -20.69 -29.22
C ALA A 746 23.40 -21.34 -29.13
N GLN A 747 23.28 -22.51 -29.74
CA GLN A 747 22.16 -23.43 -29.55
C GLN A 747 22.66 -24.76 -28.96
N TYR A 748 21.82 -25.35 -28.12
CA TYR A 748 21.91 -26.74 -27.74
C TYR A 748 21.47 -27.63 -28.91
N VAL A 749 22.25 -28.66 -29.27
CA VAL A 749 21.94 -29.57 -30.39
C VAL A 749 22.30 -31.02 -30.08
N GLY A 750 21.40 -31.96 -30.39
CA GLY A 750 21.66 -33.39 -30.28
C GLY A 750 22.10 -33.83 -28.87
N THR A 751 22.93 -34.87 -28.81
CA THR A 751 23.29 -35.57 -27.56
C THR A 751 24.44 -34.86 -26.83
N TYR A 752 24.07 -33.95 -25.91
CA TYR A 752 24.96 -33.20 -25.01
C TYR A 752 25.89 -32.15 -25.64
N VAL A 753 25.69 -31.73 -26.89
CA VAL A 753 26.61 -30.80 -27.58
C VAL A 753 25.96 -29.48 -28.03
N TRP A 754 26.79 -28.49 -28.31
CA TRP A 754 26.39 -27.14 -28.70
C TRP A 754 26.92 -26.78 -30.10
N ASN A 755 26.20 -25.90 -30.79
CA ASN A 755 26.56 -25.37 -32.10
C ASN A 755 26.32 -23.85 -32.14
N ASP A 756 27.12 -23.08 -32.87
CA ASP A 756 26.87 -21.65 -33.07
C ASP A 756 25.91 -21.39 -34.24
N LEU A 757 25.21 -20.26 -34.16
CA LEU A 757 24.30 -19.77 -35.19
C LEU A 757 24.24 -18.24 -35.21
N SER A 758 23.81 -17.71 -36.35
CA SER A 758 23.44 -16.30 -36.48
C SER A 758 22.10 -16.01 -35.80
N HIS A 759 22.02 -14.87 -35.12
CA HIS A 759 20.89 -14.50 -34.25
C HIS A 759 19.56 -14.27 -34.98
N SER A 760 19.60 -13.89 -36.27
CA SER A 760 18.51 -13.16 -36.97
C SER A 760 17.61 -14.00 -37.88
N LYS A 761 17.66 -15.34 -37.82
CA LYS A 761 17.00 -16.20 -38.83
C LYS A 761 15.49 -16.39 -38.61
N SER A 762 14.68 -15.47 -39.14
CA SER A 762 13.29 -15.74 -39.55
C SER A 762 13.27 -16.56 -40.84
N GLY A 763 13.46 -17.88 -40.74
CA GLY A 763 13.71 -18.75 -41.90
C GLY A 763 12.46 -19.33 -42.57
N ALA A 764 12.45 -19.27 -43.91
CA ALA A 764 11.69 -20.24 -44.70
C ALA A 764 12.27 -21.66 -44.53
N ALA A 765 11.47 -22.69 -44.82
CA ALA A 765 11.77 -24.08 -44.48
C ALA A 765 13.10 -24.61 -45.06
N GLY A 766 13.83 -25.40 -44.24
CA GLY A 766 14.99 -26.18 -44.68
C GLY A 766 16.36 -25.78 -44.11
N THR A 767 16.43 -24.78 -43.22
CA THR A 767 17.67 -24.39 -42.53
C THR A 767 17.65 -24.83 -41.07
N TYR A 768 18.78 -25.29 -40.51
CA TYR A 768 18.94 -25.61 -39.09
C TYR A 768 18.68 -24.37 -38.21
N ILE A 769 17.44 -24.19 -37.76
CA ILE A 769 16.98 -23.11 -36.89
C ILE A 769 16.34 -23.78 -35.66
N PRO A 770 16.69 -23.39 -34.43
CA PRO A 770 16.10 -23.95 -33.22
C PRO A 770 14.57 -23.98 -33.27
N GLY A 771 14.00 -25.17 -33.04
CA GLY A 771 12.55 -25.32 -32.86
C GLY A 771 12.07 -24.72 -31.53
N SER A 772 12.99 -24.54 -30.58
CA SER A 772 12.73 -24.17 -29.19
C SER A 772 13.76 -23.19 -28.62
N TYR A 773 13.60 -22.87 -27.34
CA TYR A 773 14.61 -22.28 -26.47
C TYR A 773 14.40 -22.80 -25.05
N ILE A 774 15.45 -22.77 -24.22
CA ILE A 774 15.37 -23.23 -22.83
C ILE A 774 15.37 -22.02 -21.91
N ILE A 775 14.31 -21.86 -21.13
CA ILE A 775 14.24 -20.92 -20.02
C ILE A 775 14.75 -21.62 -18.77
N GLU A 776 15.62 -20.95 -18.04
CA GLU A 776 16.01 -21.29 -16.68
C GLU A 776 15.47 -20.23 -15.72
N TYR A 777 15.00 -20.65 -14.54
CA TYR A 777 14.61 -19.78 -13.43
C TYR A 777 15.41 -20.20 -12.19
N SER A 778 16.33 -19.34 -11.76
CA SER A 778 17.21 -19.57 -10.60
C SER A 778 17.38 -18.26 -9.84
N VAL A 779 17.77 -18.32 -8.57
CA VAL A 779 18.00 -17.10 -7.76
C VAL A 779 19.28 -16.40 -8.22
N TYR A 780 19.17 -15.17 -8.72
CA TYR A 780 20.32 -14.31 -9.00
C TYR A 780 20.01 -12.84 -8.73
N LYS A 781 21.06 -12.04 -8.58
CA LYS A 781 21.00 -10.59 -8.42
C LYS A 781 21.62 -9.92 -9.63
N ASN A 782 20.85 -9.13 -10.37
CA ASN A 782 21.33 -8.37 -11.51
C ASN A 782 21.27 -6.86 -11.20
N ALA A 783 21.61 -6.01 -12.18
CA ALA A 783 21.64 -4.55 -12.01
C ALA A 783 20.23 -3.89 -11.91
N TYR A 784 19.17 -4.67 -12.05
CA TYR A 784 17.78 -4.21 -12.17
C TYR A 784 16.85 -4.80 -11.09
N ASN A 785 17.11 -6.05 -10.68
CA ASN A 785 16.32 -6.84 -9.75
C ASN A 785 17.22 -7.51 -8.69
N GLU A 786 16.77 -7.49 -7.43
CA GLU A 786 17.09 -8.56 -6.46
C GLU A 786 15.94 -9.57 -6.54
N GLU A 787 16.24 -10.85 -6.74
CA GLU A 787 15.22 -11.90 -6.90
C GLU A 787 15.27 -12.91 -5.75
N LYS A 788 14.11 -13.46 -5.38
CA LYS A 788 13.97 -14.39 -4.27
C LYS A 788 12.79 -15.32 -4.55
N ALA A 789 13.02 -16.62 -4.47
CA ALA A 789 12.00 -17.62 -4.73
C ALA A 789 10.85 -17.53 -3.70
N THR A 790 9.61 -17.68 -4.17
CA THR A 790 8.40 -17.70 -3.34
C THR A 790 8.36 -18.95 -2.43
N SER A 791 8.90 -20.07 -2.92
CA SER A 791 9.07 -21.32 -2.18
C SER A 791 10.56 -21.59 -1.95
N THR A 792 10.95 -22.01 -0.75
CA THR A 792 12.34 -21.91 -0.28
C THR A 792 13.25 -23.00 -0.82
N ALA A 793 14.35 -22.56 -1.42
CA ALA A 793 15.56 -23.33 -1.60
C ALA A 793 16.44 -23.22 -0.36
N LEU A 794 16.58 -24.28 0.45
CA LEU A 794 17.67 -24.38 1.42
C LEU A 794 18.86 -25.04 0.75
N ALA A 795 20.03 -24.43 0.89
CA ALA A 795 21.27 -24.95 0.37
C ALA A 795 22.42 -24.48 1.27
N ASP A 796 23.41 -25.35 1.46
CA ASP A 796 24.74 -24.95 1.94
C ASP A 796 25.81 -25.70 1.14
N SER A 797 26.99 -25.10 1.02
CA SER A 797 28.08 -25.60 0.19
C SER A 797 29.44 -25.27 0.80
N LYS A 798 30.28 -26.30 0.95
CA LYS A 798 31.50 -26.22 1.77
C LYS A 798 32.64 -27.05 1.18
N THR A 799 33.82 -26.46 1.14
CA THR A 799 35.04 -27.15 0.75
C THR A 799 35.70 -27.78 1.98
N TYR A 800 35.94 -29.08 1.91
CA TYR A 800 36.69 -29.85 2.89
C TYR A 800 38.00 -30.33 2.25
N THR A 801 39.11 -30.02 2.91
CA THR A 801 40.45 -30.47 2.51
C THR A 801 40.97 -31.41 3.58
N HIS A 802 41.57 -32.53 3.16
CA HIS A 802 42.22 -33.47 4.07
C HIS A 802 43.40 -32.74 4.76
N PRO A 803 43.52 -32.83 6.10
CA PRO A 803 44.63 -32.22 6.85
C PRO A 803 46.03 -32.71 6.45
#